data_AF-A0A257KF42-F1
#
_entry.id   AF-A0A257KF42-F1
#
_cell.length_a   1.000
_cell.length_b   1.000
_cell.length_c   1.000
_cell.angle_alpha   90.00
_cell.angle_beta   90.00
_cell.angle_gamma   90.00
#
_symmetry.space_group_name_H-M   'P 1'
#
loop_
_entity.id
_entity.type
_entity.pdbx_description
1 polymer ?
#
loop_
_entity_poly.entity_id
_entity_poly.type
_entity_poly.pdbx_seq_one_letter_code
_entity_poly.pdbx_strand_id
1 'polypeptide(L)'
;LAANNDVIAQQGAKFNIAGGSVSFDGGWIYSSKLIGADGRIYSFDTAPADMRLVAAAGGFVRTHNIQGKVSDQLTEVWSSIFDRTTSRRWEDGYTVGRDAGRLNLSAPTLLFEADLVADVITGKRQSSARAAALTDGYKQVQNAAPLEGTLGLGRYGAAVGGSGLYGSDVRFGDVAAVTGGMSAGDALPLARKDTAWFDAGHINALHLGGLDIDTTDTIVIDRALTVADGGRIGFNAAVVDIKADVTARGGSLTVDNYFKGGGDRGAAQTLLKNGASSITLRDGVMLDLRGLWVNALLNRDDSSKLAYLNGGTVTLRSTHNVTLAKGSVVDISSGGAILANGKTKGGRGGDVTLIADQQAPAVQADGLLTLEGAIRAYGVSGGGTLRLESGTVIGIGGKVLATDGVLSAGEKTSVDVVLTEDYRVMPGSVLPVSYTYSISLVQPGERLGGIPQLAGLTLAADWTPPRPSSGYYFLRFNGVDVNIESDQPIPTIPAGTVIGLLGVSSGFPASYVVEGNVFPNGLRLQSPKLVTLNPGAISPVDFTVPKGTVIQAGINLTRDVTVAPNATIQSSLFQSGFSNYDVNGRYGLVVAEGVGLDIAMPIYRLTDALFNIASGGNPSRALSVWTPSEWAEDSRNSSLIQRGGASITLRSNIGEAGLTTASGPIDIRAGATIRVDAGQSISLQARDFTIDGTLTAPGGTISLTQAAASVNQSTGTRAGLIWIGDRGVLDVAARAVTAIDARGQTYGVVGNGGSILIGGAMDWEATGESVTPNAFVVIRPGALLDASGTSAVLDIPRSGLQKTSTPPFAVASNGGTIVVKSSNGLYLDGTLRAAAGGANAAGGTLALALEAPLYLTSVTSGDVLRHREFVIGNVQGDSVIASAGSLAQAKAGLVT
;
A
#
# COMPACT_ATOMS: atom_id res chain seq x y z
N LEU A 1 -14.25 -11.16 33.99
CA LEU A 1 -13.91 -10.84 35.39
C LEU A 1 -13.41 -9.40 35.43
N ALA A 2 -13.99 -8.55 36.28
CA ALA A 2 -13.57 -7.16 36.42
C ALA A 2 -13.40 -6.83 37.91
N ALA A 3 -12.29 -6.20 38.28
CA ALA A 3 -12.02 -5.73 39.62
C ALA A 3 -11.26 -4.40 39.58
N ASN A 4 -11.40 -3.59 40.65
CA ASN A 4 -10.74 -2.29 40.73
C ASN A 4 -9.23 -2.41 40.97
N ASN A 5 -8.80 -3.43 41.74
CA ASN A 5 -7.41 -3.62 42.13
C ASN A 5 -6.84 -4.90 41.50
N ASP A 6 -7.25 -6.07 42.01
CA ASP A 6 -6.57 -7.31 41.65
C ASP A 6 -7.59 -8.39 41.26
N VAL A 7 -7.27 -9.18 40.22
CA VAL A 7 -7.97 -10.43 39.90
C VAL A 7 -7.02 -11.59 40.17
N ILE A 8 -7.42 -12.45 41.11
CA ILE A 8 -6.67 -13.65 41.49
C ILE A 8 -7.54 -14.87 41.14
N ALA A 9 -7.13 -15.61 40.12
CA ALA A 9 -7.72 -16.89 39.76
C ALA A 9 -6.78 -18.00 40.22
N GLN A 10 -7.12 -18.63 41.35
CA GLN A 10 -6.23 -19.58 42.02
C GLN A 10 -6.20 -20.94 41.32
N GLN A 11 -5.13 -21.70 41.58
CA GLN A 11 -5.00 -23.08 41.14
C GLN A 11 -6.18 -23.94 41.62
N GLY A 12 -6.81 -24.67 40.70
CA GLY A 12 -7.98 -25.51 40.96
C GLY A 12 -9.34 -24.86 40.65
N ALA A 13 -9.39 -23.54 40.44
CA ALA A 13 -10.57 -22.91 39.85
C ALA A 13 -10.70 -23.29 38.36
N LYS A 14 -11.93 -23.48 37.88
CA LYS A 14 -12.22 -23.87 36.48
C LYS A 14 -13.17 -22.88 35.84
N PHE A 15 -12.73 -22.26 34.74
CA PHE A 15 -13.57 -21.45 33.87
C PHE A 15 -13.89 -22.28 32.62
N ASN A 16 -15.17 -22.44 32.30
CA ASN A 16 -15.61 -23.16 31.10
C ASN A 16 -16.22 -22.17 30.10
N ILE A 17 -15.57 -22.04 28.95
CA ILE A 17 -16.02 -21.24 27.81
C ILE A 17 -16.13 -22.10 26.53
N ALA A 18 -16.20 -23.43 26.65
CA ALA A 18 -16.21 -24.36 25.53
C ALA A 18 -17.37 -24.11 24.54
N GLY A 19 -17.11 -24.40 23.27
CA GLY A 19 -18.08 -24.26 22.19
C GLY A 19 -19.15 -25.35 22.22
N GLY A 20 -20.40 -24.97 21.93
CA GLY A 20 -21.49 -25.94 21.77
C GLY A 20 -21.41 -26.71 20.44
N SER A 21 -22.22 -27.78 20.31
CA SER A 21 -22.38 -28.49 19.04
C SER A 21 -23.83 -28.91 18.80
N VAL A 22 -24.16 -29.11 17.53
CA VAL A 22 -25.44 -29.68 17.09
C VAL A 22 -25.14 -30.92 16.26
N SER A 23 -25.67 -32.07 16.67
CA SER A 23 -25.54 -33.33 15.94
C SER A 23 -26.82 -33.62 15.17
N PHE A 24 -26.66 -33.96 13.90
CA PHE A 24 -27.73 -34.41 13.02
C PHE A 24 -27.60 -35.93 12.86
N ASP A 25 -28.69 -36.66 13.08
CA ASP A 25 -28.73 -38.10 12.88
C ASP A 25 -28.73 -38.47 11.40
N GLY A 26 -28.08 -39.59 11.09
CA GLY A 26 -28.07 -40.13 9.73
C GLY A 26 -29.46 -40.61 9.32
N GLY A 27 -29.85 -40.31 8.08
CA GLY A 27 -31.20 -40.56 7.63
C GLY A 27 -31.35 -40.57 6.12
N TRP A 28 -32.50 -41.10 5.68
CA TRP A 28 -32.90 -41.02 4.29
C TRP A 28 -33.55 -39.68 4.01
N ILE A 29 -32.90 -38.89 3.16
CA ILE A 29 -33.48 -37.65 2.64
C ILE A 29 -34.27 -37.99 1.39
N TYR A 30 -35.56 -37.67 1.44
CA TYR A 30 -36.47 -37.78 0.31
C TYR A 30 -36.55 -36.41 -0.36
N SER A 31 -35.99 -36.29 -1.56
CA SER A 31 -36.12 -35.08 -2.36
C SER A 31 -37.05 -35.34 -3.55
N SER A 32 -38.02 -34.45 -3.72
CA SER A 32 -38.92 -34.44 -4.87
C SER A 32 -38.16 -34.01 -6.11
N LYS A 33 -38.29 -34.76 -7.20
CA LYS A 33 -37.72 -34.37 -8.49
C LYS A 33 -38.68 -33.42 -9.21
N LEU A 34 -38.14 -32.47 -9.95
CA LEU A 34 -38.85 -31.44 -10.70
C LEU A 34 -38.31 -31.39 -12.13
N ILE A 35 -39.12 -30.89 -13.07
CA ILE A 35 -38.76 -30.70 -14.48
C ILE A 35 -38.58 -29.20 -14.72
N GLY A 36 -37.37 -28.81 -15.13
CA GLY A 36 -37.06 -27.44 -15.54
C GLY A 36 -37.67 -27.10 -16.89
N ALA A 37 -37.79 -25.82 -17.22
CA ALA A 37 -38.26 -25.36 -18.53
C ALA A 37 -37.36 -25.80 -19.71
N ASP A 38 -36.15 -26.28 -19.43
CA ASP A 38 -35.25 -26.91 -20.40
C ASP A 38 -35.53 -28.42 -20.62
N GLY A 39 -36.55 -28.97 -19.95
CA GLY A 39 -36.95 -30.38 -20.04
C GLY A 39 -36.08 -31.34 -19.22
N ARG A 40 -35.09 -30.85 -18.47
CA ARG A 40 -34.25 -31.69 -17.60
C ARG A 40 -34.86 -31.89 -16.22
N ILE A 41 -34.50 -33.01 -15.59
CA ILE A 41 -34.94 -33.35 -14.25
C ILE A 41 -33.93 -32.84 -13.22
N TYR A 42 -34.41 -32.02 -12.29
CA TYR A 42 -33.67 -31.50 -11.15
C TYR A 42 -34.23 -32.10 -9.86
N SER A 43 -33.42 -32.28 -8.81
CA SER A 43 -33.99 -32.43 -7.47
C SER A 43 -34.35 -31.06 -6.92
N PHE A 44 -35.33 -30.98 -6.01
CA PHE A 44 -35.71 -29.71 -5.37
C PHE A 44 -34.48 -28.99 -4.79
N ASP A 45 -33.52 -29.74 -4.26
CA ASP A 45 -32.30 -29.23 -3.63
C ASP A 45 -31.23 -28.72 -4.62
N THR A 46 -31.35 -29.02 -5.92
CA THR A 46 -30.35 -28.69 -6.95
C THR A 46 -30.89 -27.83 -8.10
N ALA A 47 -32.18 -27.49 -8.06
CA ALA A 47 -32.79 -26.61 -9.06
C ALA A 47 -32.22 -25.18 -8.94
N PRO A 48 -31.73 -24.57 -10.03
CA PRO A 48 -31.32 -23.17 -10.03
C PRO A 48 -32.47 -22.27 -9.58
N ALA A 49 -32.19 -21.30 -8.70
CA ALA A 49 -33.22 -20.45 -8.09
C ALA A 49 -34.00 -19.58 -9.09
N ASP A 50 -33.41 -19.32 -10.26
CA ASP A 50 -33.96 -18.56 -11.37
C ASP A 50 -34.63 -19.42 -12.45
N MET A 51 -34.58 -20.76 -12.33
CA MET A 51 -35.16 -21.67 -13.30
C MET A 51 -36.68 -21.80 -13.10
N ARG A 52 -37.45 -21.53 -14.16
CA ARG A 52 -38.89 -21.82 -14.18
C ARG A 52 -39.10 -23.35 -14.20
N LEU A 53 -39.78 -23.85 -13.17
CA LEU A 53 -40.12 -25.27 -13.01
C LEU A 53 -41.49 -25.52 -13.61
N VAL A 54 -41.59 -26.51 -14.49
CA VAL A 54 -42.80 -26.75 -15.31
C VAL A 54 -43.66 -27.88 -14.72
N ALA A 55 -43.06 -28.86 -14.04
CA ALA A 55 -43.78 -29.97 -13.40
C ALA A 55 -42.94 -30.69 -12.33
N ALA A 56 -43.56 -31.56 -11.52
CA ALA A 56 -42.84 -32.57 -10.74
C ALA A 56 -42.41 -33.74 -11.66
N ALA A 57 -41.21 -34.28 -11.48
CA ALA A 57 -40.71 -35.38 -12.30
C ALA A 57 -41.40 -36.71 -11.93
N GLY A 58 -41.63 -37.57 -12.93
CA GLY A 58 -42.45 -38.78 -12.83
C GLY A 58 -43.86 -38.64 -13.41
N GLY A 59 -44.12 -37.55 -14.14
CA GLY A 59 -45.27 -37.43 -15.00
C GLY A 59 -44.91 -37.22 -16.47
N PHE A 60 -45.69 -37.82 -17.37
CA PHE A 60 -45.61 -37.52 -18.80
C PHE A 60 -46.22 -36.13 -19.02
N VAL A 61 -45.44 -35.20 -19.55
CA VAL A 61 -45.90 -33.85 -19.90
C VAL A 61 -46.22 -33.84 -21.39
N ARG A 62 -47.49 -33.63 -21.76
CA ARG A 62 -47.88 -33.42 -23.15
C ARG A 62 -48.18 -31.95 -23.38
N THR A 63 -47.25 -31.28 -24.05
CA THR A 63 -47.40 -29.87 -24.45
C THR A 63 -48.24 -29.78 -25.72
N HIS A 64 -49.27 -28.93 -25.71
CA HIS A 64 -50.09 -28.64 -26.88
C HIS A 64 -49.71 -27.26 -27.44
N ASN A 65 -49.26 -27.22 -28.70
CA ASN A 65 -48.93 -25.99 -29.42
C ASN A 65 -50.15 -25.48 -30.18
N ILE A 66 -50.55 -24.23 -29.91
CA ILE A 66 -51.53 -23.51 -30.70
C ILE A 66 -50.81 -22.34 -31.37
N GLN A 67 -50.86 -22.29 -32.70
CA GLN A 67 -50.23 -21.22 -33.51
C GLN A 67 -48.73 -20.99 -33.20
N GLY A 68 -47.99 -22.08 -32.97
CA GLY A 68 -46.53 -22.02 -32.77
C GLY A 68 -46.07 -21.57 -31.38
N LYS A 69 -46.99 -21.34 -30.42
CA LYS A 69 -46.66 -21.12 -29.00
C LYS A 69 -47.26 -22.22 -28.12
N VAL A 70 -46.47 -22.69 -27.15
CA VAL A 70 -46.91 -23.64 -26.13
C VAL A 70 -47.96 -22.96 -25.25
N SER A 71 -49.15 -23.55 -25.13
CA SER A 71 -50.21 -23.03 -24.27
C SER A 71 -50.12 -23.65 -22.87
N ASP A 72 -49.77 -22.84 -21.88
CA ASP A 72 -49.64 -23.27 -20.49
C ASP A 72 -50.96 -23.83 -19.90
N GLN A 73 -52.12 -23.38 -20.41
CA GLN A 73 -53.46 -23.82 -19.95
C GLN A 73 -53.88 -25.20 -20.46
N LEU A 74 -53.22 -25.73 -21.50
CA LEU A 74 -53.56 -27.01 -22.16
C LEU A 74 -52.45 -28.06 -21.97
N THR A 75 -51.49 -27.78 -21.09
CA THR A 75 -50.41 -28.71 -20.77
C THR A 75 -50.95 -29.76 -19.79
N GLU A 76 -51.12 -30.98 -20.28
CA GLU A 76 -51.62 -32.10 -19.49
C GLU A 76 -50.44 -32.82 -18.81
N VAL A 77 -50.58 -33.07 -17.51
CA VAL A 77 -49.58 -33.75 -16.68
C VAL A 77 -50.24 -34.96 -16.02
N TRP A 78 -49.79 -36.17 -16.36
CA TRP A 78 -50.26 -37.41 -15.73
C TRP A 78 -49.15 -38.06 -14.93
N SER A 79 -49.42 -38.52 -13.71
CA SER A 79 -48.49 -39.30 -12.88
C SER A 79 -48.70 -40.81 -13.06
N SER A 80 -47.60 -41.56 -13.15
CA SER A 80 -47.60 -43.03 -13.16
C SER A 80 -47.30 -43.59 -11.77
N ILE A 81 -47.95 -44.69 -11.40
CA ILE A 81 -47.72 -45.39 -10.11
C ILE A 81 -46.41 -46.19 -10.06
N PHE A 82 -45.68 -46.31 -11.17
CA PHE A 82 -44.43 -47.08 -11.27
C PHE A 82 -43.14 -46.24 -11.31
N ASP A 83 -43.24 -44.90 -11.25
CA ASP A 83 -42.10 -44.02 -11.46
C ASP A 83 -41.61 -43.33 -10.18
N ARG A 84 -40.28 -43.21 -10.03
CA ARG A 84 -39.60 -42.68 -8.83
C ARG A 84 -39.62 -41.15 -8.85
N THR A 85 -40.77 -40.57 -8.52
CA THR A 85 -41.00 -39.12 -8.28
C THR A 85 -40.12 -38.54 -7.17
N THR A 86 -39.61 -39.41 -6.30
CA THR A 86 -38.71 -39.08 -5.20
C THR A 86 -37.35 -39.74 -5.41
N SER A 87 -36.28 -38.95 -5.35
CA SER A 87 -34.95 -39.49 -5.08
C SER A 87 -34.78 -39.66 -3.58
N ARG A 88 -34.44 -40.88 -3.18
CA ARG A 88 -34.03 -41.19 -1.81
C ARG A 88 -32.50 -41.26 -1.79
N ARG A 89 -31.86 -40.35 -1.05
CA ARG A 89 -30.41 -40.39 -0.80
C ARG A 89 -30.18 -40.58 0.69
N TRP A 90 -29.28 -41.49 1.04
CA TRP A 90 -28.83 -41.62 2.42
C TRP A 90 -27.87 -40.47 2.69
N GLU A 91 -28.06 -39.79 3.81
CA GLU A 91 -27.11 -38.81 4.30
C GLU A 91 -26.61 -39.27 5.67
N ASP A 92 -25.30 -39.47 5.79
CA ASP A 92 -24.68 -39.80 7.07
C ASP A 92 -24.86 -38.66 8.05
N GLY A 93 -25.09 -39.02 9.32
CA GLY A 93 -25.15 -38.06 10.42
C GLY A 93 -23.86 -37.27 10.53
N TYR A 94 -23.98 -36.00 10.91
CA TYR A 94 -22.85 -35.12 11.06
C TYR A 94 -23.06 -34.17 12.24
N THR A 95 -21.96 -33.81 12.89
CA THR A 95 -21.95 -32.82 13.97
C THR A 95 -21.43 -31.50 13.44
N VAL A 96 -21.98 -30.39 13.92
CA VAL A 96 -21.53 -29.04 13.66
C VAL A 96 -21.19 -28.39 14.99
N GLY A 97 -19.90 -28.13 15.20
CA GLY A 97 -19.41 -27.32 16.31
C GLY A 97 -19.62 -25.83 16.08
N ARG A 98 -19.66 -25.08 17.19
CA ARG A 98 -19.66 -23.63 17.22
C ARG A 98 -18.42 -23.11 17.94
N ASP A 99 -18.08 -21.86 17.64
CA ASP A 99 -16.99 -21.15 18.29
C ASP A 99 -17.17 -21.17 19.82
N ALA A 100 -16.07 -21.34 20.54
CA ALA A 100 -16.01 -21.17 21.98
C ALA A 100 -16.12 -19.68 22.37
N GLY A 101 -16.38 -19.44 23.64
CA GLY A 101 -16.55 -18.12 24.22
C GLY A 101 -15.24 -17.34 24.42
N ARG A 102 -15.36 -16.25 25.18
CA ARG A 102 -14.24 -15.35 25.49
C ARG A 102 -14.19 -15.05 26.98
N LEU A 103 -13.04 -15.23 27.61
CA LEU A 103 -12.79 -14.80 28.99
C LEU A 103 -12.02 -13.48 28.97
N ASN A 104 -12.68 -12.40 29.41
CA ASN A 104 -12.05 -11.09 29.58
C ASN A 104 -11.64 -10.88 31.02
N LEU A 105 -10.39 -10.47 31.23
CA LEU A 105 -9.81 -10.14 32.51
C LEU A 105 -9.54 -8.63 32.55
N SER A 106 -10.12 -7.95 33.53
CA SER A 106 -10.06 -6.49 33.70
C SER A 106 -9.62 -6.11 35.10
N ALA A 107 -8.31 -5.98 35.32
CA ALA A 107 -7.70 -5.44 36.53
C ALA A 107 -6.25 -5.01 36.26
N PRO A 108 -5.70 -4.04 37.03
CA PRO A 108 -4.30 -3.64 36.91
C PRO A 108 -3.31 -4.71 37.38
N THR A 109 -3.64 -5.49 38.42
CA THR A 109 -2.85 -6.67 38.81
C THR A 109 -3.62 -7.95 38.49
N LEU A 110 -2.95 -8.91 37.87
CA LEU A 110 -3.54 -10.18 37.48
C LEU A 110 -2.65 -11.37 37.85
N LEU A 111 -3.19 -12.28 38.65
CA LEU A 111 -2.61 -13.60 38.89
C LEU A 111 -3.59 -14.65 38.38
N PHE A 112 -3.28 -15.24 37.22
CA PHE A 112 -4.11 -16.28 36.61
C PHE A 112 -3.41 -17.63 36.64
N GLU A 113 -3.79 -18.46 37.60
CA GLU A 113 -3.26 -19.81 37.86
C GLU A 113 -4.37 -20.89 37.75
N ALA A 114 -5.56 -20.49 37.29
CA ALA A 114 -6.74 -21.35 37.13
C ALA A 114 -6.73 -22.12 35.80
N ASP A 115 -7.55 -23.18 35.73
CA ASP A 115 -7.82 -23.91 34.49
C ASP A 115 -8.87 -23.18 33.65
N LEU A 116 -8.67 -23.17 32.33
CA LEU A 116 -9.61 -22.64 31.35
C LEU A 116 -9.94 -23.71 30.31
N VAL A 117 -11.19 -24.17 30.31
CA VAL A 117 -11.69 -25.12 29.30
C VAL A 117 -12.20 -24.30 28.12
N ALA A 118 -11.45 -24.33 27.03
CA ALA A 118 -11.66 -23.52 25.83
C ALA A 118 -12.04 -24.34 24.59
N ASP A 119 -12.27 -25.65 24.75
CA ASP A 119 -12.39 -26.63 23.66
C ASP A 119 -13.62 -26.44 22.75
N VAL A 120 -13.53 -26.92 21.51
CA VAL A 120 -14.63 -27.04 20.55
C VAL A 120 -14.75 -28.44 19.96
N ILE A 121 -15.98 -28.79 19.55
CA ILE A 121 -16.25 -30.04 18.85
C ILE A 121 -16.24 -29.79 17.36
N THR A 122 -15.21 -30.22 16.64
CA THR A 122 -15.14 -29.99 15.18
C THR A 122 -15.71 -31.17 14.39
N GLY A 123 -16.74 -30.92 13.59
CA GLY A 123 -17.37 -31.90 12.72
C GLY A 123 -16.53 -32.26 11.49
N LYS A 124 -16.70 -33.48 10.96
CA LYS A 124 -15.97 -33.95 9.75
C LYS A 124 -16.23 -33.11 8.49
N ARG A 125 -17.38 -32.45 8.43
CA ARG A 125 -17.78 -31.58 7.31
C ARG A 125 -17.29 -30.13 7.47
N GLN A 126 -16.73 -29.78 8.63
CA GLN A 126 -16.23 -28.44 8.94
C GLN A 126 -14.81 -28.23 8.43
N SER A 127 -14.66 -28.18 7.10
CA SER A 127 -13.38 -28.16 6.38
C SER A 127 -13.08 -26.83 5.68
N SER A 128 -13.98 -25.84 5.75
CA SER A 128 -13.72 -24.50 5.23
C SER A 128 -13.17 -23.59 6.31
N ALA A 129 -12.31 -22.65 5.91
CA ALA A 129 -11.81 -21.61 6.80
C ALA A 129 -12.97 -20.77 7.37
N ARG A 130 -12.82 -20.33 8.62
CA ARG A 130 -13.74 -19.39 9.27
C ARG A 130 -13.73 -18.05 8.54
N ALA A 131 -14.90 -17.45 8.31
CA ALA A 131 -14.95 -16.11 7.73
C ALA A 131 -14.40 -15.06 8.71
N ALA A 132 -13.43 -14.26 8.27
CA ALA A 132 -12.70 -13.31 9.10
C ALA A 132 -13.56 -12.13 9.59
N ALA A 133 -14.48 -11.64 8.76
CA ALA A 133 -15.28 -10.43 9.02
C ALA A 133 -16.47 -10.63 10.00
N LEU A 134 -16.71 -11.86 10.47
CA LEU A 134 -17.83 -12.16 11.36
C LEU A 134 -17.35 -12.27 12.82
N THR A 135 -17.80 -11.31 13.63
CA THR A 135 -17.65 -11.32 15.09
C THR A 135 -18.60 -12.33 15.74
N ASP A 136 -19.78 -12.52 15.16
CA ASP A 136 -20.79 -13.47 15.63
C ASP A 136 -20.60 -14.85 14.98
N GLY A 137 -20.18 -15.82 15.80
CA GLY A 137 -19.97 -17.22 15.39
C GLY A 137 -21.25 -17.93 14.94
N TYR A 138 -22.44 -17.46 15.34
CA TYR A 138 -23.71 -18.04 14.87
C TYR A 138 -23.99 -17.75 13.39
N LYS A 139 -23.40 -16.68 12.85
CA LYS A 139 -23.49 -16.31 11.43
C LYS A 139 -22.51 -17.09 10.54
N GLN A 140 -21.67 -17.95 11.13
CA GLN A 140 -20.79 -18.83 10.35
C GLN A 140 -21.58 -19.91 9.64
N VAL A 141 -21.13 -20.23 8.43
CA VAL A 141 -21.61 -21.35 7.63
C VAL A 141 -21.35 -22.68 8.34
N GLN A 142 -22.21 -23.67 8.14
CA GLN A 142 -22.15 -24.95 8.85
C GLN A 142 -20.90 -25.79 8.55
N ASN A 143 -20.20 -25.48 7.45
CA ASN A 143 -18.96 -26.14 7.03
C ASN A 143 -17.69 -25.40 7.49
N ALA A 144 -17.79 -24.28 8.21
CA ALA A 144 -16.64 -23.59 8.77
C ALA A 144 -16.10 -24.31 10.01
N ALA A 145 -14.78 -24.41 10.11
CA ALA A 145 -14.13 -24.90 11.33
C ALA A 145 -14.37 -23.93 12.51
N PRO A 146 -14.81 -24.42 13.68
CA PRO A 146 -15.00 -23.59 14.87
C PRO A 146 -13.66 -23.13 15.44
N LEU A 147 -13.67 -22.01 16.17
CA LEU A 147 -12.50 -21.47 16.85
C LEU A 147 -12.55 -21.76 18.36
N GLU A 148 -11.40 -22.18 18.90
CA GLU A 148 -11.19 -22.38 20.34
C GLU A 148 -11.35 -21.08 21.14
N GLY A 149 -11.52 -21.20 22.46
CA GLY A 149 -11.83 -20.09 23.34
C GLY A 149 -10.73 -19.04 23.39
N THR A 150 -11.11 -17.79 23.64
CA THR A 150 -10.18 -16.66 23.64
C THR A 150 -9.96 -16.09 25.03
N LEU A 151 -8.71 -15.74 25.34
CA LEU A 151 -8.34 -15.05 26.57
C LEU A 151 -8.01 -13.59 26.27
N GLY A 152 -8.68 -12.66 26.95
CA GLY A 152 -8.48 -11.23 26.80
C GLY A 152 -7.98 -10.57 28.08
N LEU A 153 -6.98 -9.69 27.98
CA LEU A 153 -6.55 -8.79 29.05
C LEU A 153 -6.69 -7.34 28.57
N GLY A 154 -7.25 -6.47 29.41
CA GLY A 154 -7.45 -5.05 29.10
C GLY A 154 -8.45 -4.43 30.06
N ARG A 155 -8.81 -3.16 29.87
CA ARG A 155 -9.88 -2.53 30.67
C ARG A 155 -11.21 -2.64 29.94
N TYR A 156 -12.16 -3.34 30.55
CA TYR A 156 -13.49 -3.58 29.98
C TYR A 156 -14.55 -2.84 30.81
N GLY A 157 -15.53 -2.24 30.14
CA GLY A 157 -16.58 -1.44 30.78
C GLY A 157 -16.14 -0.01 31.14
N ALA A 158 -15.10 0.51 30.48
CA ALA A 158 -14.67 1.89 30.66
C ALA A 158 -15.66 2.85 29.96
N ALA A 159 -16.10 3.89 30.66
CA ALA A 159 -16.96 4.93 30.08
C ALA A 159 -16.25 5.64 28.90
N VAL A 160 -17.02 6.02 27.89
CA VAL A 160 -16.55 6.77 26.73
C VAL A 160 -15.86 8.06 27.21
N GLY A 161 -14.55 8.18 26.96
CA GLY A 161 -13.71 9.32 27.35
C GLY A 161 -12.68 9.06 28.47
N GLY A 162 -12.73 7.92 29.16
CA GLY A 162 -11.69 7.50 30.12
C GLY A 162 -10.51 6.77 29.47
N SER A 163 -9.38 6.64 30.20
CA SER A 163 -8.26 5.79 29.75
C SER A 163 -8.73 4.36 29.54
N GLY A 164 -8.52 3.85 28.33
CA GLY A 164 -9.10 2.58 27.89
C GLY A 164 -8.35 1.34 28.37
N LEU A 165 -7.23 1.50 29.09
CA LEU A 165 -6.28 0.42 29.40
C LEU A 165 -5.62 0.59 30.78
N TYR A 166 -5.13 -0.52 31.33
CA TYR A 166 -4.29 -0.53 32.53
C TYR A 166 -2.80 -0.49 32.14
N GLY A 167 -1.95 0.06 33.01
CA GLY A 167 -0.50 0.09 32.83
C GLY A 167 0.19 -1.13 33.44
N SER A 168 -0.29 -2.32 33.10
CA SER A 168 0.23 -3.57 33.66
C SER A 168 1.47 -4.03 32.89
N ASP A 169 2.52 -4.44 33.60
CA ASP A 169 3.65 -5.16 32.98
C ASP A 169 3.24 -6.60 32.65
N VAL A 170 3.19 -6.92 31.35
CA VAL A 170 2.74 -8.24 30.88
C VAL A 170 3.93 -9.08 30.45
N ARG A 171 4.01 -10.31 30.95
CA ARG A 171 5.11 -11.23 30.65
C ARG A 171 4.61 -12.65 30.41
N PHE A 172 5.08 -13.27 29.33
CA PHE A 172 4.94 -14.71 29.07
C PHE A 172 6.29 -15.37 29.28
N GLY A 173 6.45 -16.10 30.38
CA GLY A 173 7.73 -16.67 30.79
C GLY A 173 7.58 -17.89 31.70
N ASP A 174 8.65 -18.23 32.41
CA ASP A 174 8.61 -19.22 33.48
C ASP A 174 8.18 -18.51 34.76
N VAL A 175 6.91 -18.66 35.16
CA VAL A 175 6.31 -17.89 36.26
C VAL A 175 5.81 -18.85 37.33
N ALA A 176 6.47 -18.85 38.49
CA ALA A 176 6.04 -19.68 39.61
C ALA A 176 4.66 -19.27 40.12
N ALA A 177 3.82 -20.28 40.37
CA ALA A 177 2.53 -20.11 41.02
C ALA A 177 2.73 -19.59 42.46
N VAL A 178 1.98 -18.56 42.83
CA VAL A 178 2.06 -17.90 44.14
C VAL A 178 0.74 -17.99 44.89
N THR A 179 -0.37 -18.35 44.22
CA THR A 179 -1.70 -18.33 44.83
C THR A 179 -2.05 -19.56 45.65
N GLY A 180 -1.20 -20.59 45.63
CA GLY A 180 -1.40 -21.82 46.38
C GLY A 180 -1.51 -21.57 47.89
N GLY A 181 -2.72 -21.76 48.45
CA GLY A 181 -2.98 -21.58 49.88
C GLY A 181 -3.26 -20.14 50.31
N MET A 182 -3.37 -19.18 49.38
CA MET A 182 -3.73 -17.79 49.70
C MET A 182 -5.21 -17.65 50.07
N SER A 183 -5.50 -16.93 51.14
CA SER A 183 -6.84 -16.47 51.51
C SER A 183 -7.17 -15.11 50.86
N ALA A 184 -8.46 -14.77 50.77
CA ALA A 184 -8.92 -13.54 50.11
C ALA A 184 -8.40 -12.21 50.70
N GLY A 185 -7.84 -12.24 51.92
CA GLY A 185 -7.27 -11.07 52.61
C GLY A 185 -5.73 -11.03 52.62
N ASP A 186 -5.06 -12.03 52.03
CA ASP A 186 -3.60 -12.09 52.05
C ASP A 186 -3.00 -11.04 51.10
N ALA A 187 -1.94 -10.38 51.54
CA ALA A 187 -1.26 -9.37 50.73
C ALA A 187 -0.50 -10.03 49.56
N LEU A 188 -0.68 -9.50 48.35
CA LEU A 188 0.13 -9.89 47.20
C LEU A 188 1.58 -9.42 47.39
N PRO A 189 2.58 -10.22 46.95
CA PRO A 189 3.96 -9.77 46.93
C PRO A 189 4.10 -8.47 46.15
N LEU A 190 4.88 -7.52 46.67
CA LEU A 190 5.02 -6.19 46.06
C LEU A 190 5.51 -6.25 44.59
N ALA A 191 6.30 -7.27 44.25
CA ALA A 191 6.78 -7.53 42.89
C ALA A 191 5.68 -7.88 41.88
N ARG A 192 4.48 -8.27 42.34
CA ARG A 192 3.34 -8.61 41.48
C ARG A 192 2.37 -7.44 41.28
N LYS A 193 2.56 -6.33 42.00
CA LYS A 193 1.69 -5.17 41.88
C LYS A 193 1.79 -4.57 40.47
N ASP A 194 0.65 -4.29 39.85
CA ASP A 194 0.56 -3.74 38.48
C ASP A 194 1.23 -4.66 37.43
N THR A 195 1.16 -5.98 37.65
CA THR A 195 1.69 -6.99 36.71
C THR A 195 0.63 -7.98 36.27
N ALA A 196 0.82 -8.54 35.06
CA ALA A 196 0.08 -9.70 34.56
C ALA A 196 1.08 -10.69 33.96
N TRP A 197 1.68 -11.50 34.83
CA TRP A 197 2.67 -12.49 34.42
C TRP A 197 2.02 -13.87 34.27
N PHE A 198 2.15 -14.44 33.09
CA PHE A 198 1.61 -15.74 32.73
C PHE A 198 2.74 -16.76 32.54
N ASP A 199 2.53 -17.95 33.08
CA ASP A 199 3.38 -19.09 32.75
C ASP A 199 3.09 -19.55 31.32
N ALA A 200 4.10 -19.53 30.45
CA ALA A 200 3.93 -19.86 29.04
C ALA A 200 3.56 -21.34 28.83
N GLY A 201 4.09 -22.24 29.67
CA GLY A 201 3.75 -23.67 29.63
C GLY A 201 2.28 -23.90 29.92
N HIS A 202 1.75 -23.23 30.96
CA HIS A 202 0.34 -23.26 31.30
C HIS A 202 -0.53 -22.72 30.17
N ILE A 203 -0.23 -21.52 29.64
CA ILE A 203 -1.01 -20.91 28.54
C ILE A 203 -1.04 -21.81 27.30
N ASN A 204 0.09 -22.43 26.94
CA ASN A 204 0.16 -23.33 25.79
C ASN A 204 -0.68 -24.60 25.99
N ALA A 205 -0.78 -25.11 27.22
CA ALA A 205 -1.60 -26.29 27.55
C ALA A 205 -3.11 -26.02 27.47
N LEU A 206 -3.54 -24.75 27.50
CA LEU A 206 -4.95 -24.36 27.37
C LEU A 206 -5.47 -24.40 25.92
N HIS A 207 -4.58 -24.58 24.93
CA HIS A 207 -4.94 -24.64 23.50
C HIS A 207 -5.87 -23.50 23.03
N LEU A 208 -5.58 -22.27 23.45
CA LEU A 208 -6.45 -21.12 23.20
C LEU A 208 -6.58 -20.80 21.70
N GLY A 209 -7.79 -20.46 21.26
CA GLY A 209 -8.06 -19.99 19.90
C GLY A 209 -7.76 -18.51 19.72
N GLY A 210 -7.43 -17.81 20.81
CA GLY A 210 -6.86 -16.49 20.69
C GLY A 210 -6.45 -15.85 22.01
N LEU A 211 -5.58 -14.86 21.88
CA LEU A 211 -4.97 -14.11 22.96
C LEU A 211 -5.03 -12.62 22.59
N ASP A 212 -5.79 -11.82 23.32
CA ASP A 212 -6.00 -10.38 23.05
C ASP A 212 -5.54 -9.58 24.27
N ILE A 213 -4.32 -9.06 24.25
CA ILE A 213 -3.67 -8.41 25.39
C ILE A 213 -3.43 -6.94 25.07
N ASP A 214 -4.09 -6.08 25.83
CA ASP A 214 -3.93 -4.64 25.74
C ASP A 214 -3.38 -4.08 27.08
N THR A 215 -2.27 -3.34 27.03
CA THR A 215 -1.66 -2.65 28.19
C THR A 215 -1.04 -1.32 27.76
N THR A 216 -0.98 -0.31 28.64
CA THR A 216 -0.24 0.93 28.34
C THR A 216 1.27 0.81 28.56
N ASP A 217 1.73 -0.28 29.18
CA ASP A 217 3.15 -0.47 29.52
C ASP A 217 3.85 -1.40 28.49
N THR A 218 4.28 -2.59 28.92
CA THR A 218 5.18 -3.46 28.13
C THR A 218 4.61 -4.88 28.04
N ILE A 219 4.79 -5.53 26.90
CA ILE A 219 4.56 -6.96 26.69
C ILE A 219 5.90 -7.63 26.37
N VAL A 220 6.29 -8.63 27.16
CA VAL A 220 7.51 -9.42 26.94
C VAL A 220 7.18 -10.89 26.76
N ILE A 221 7.73 -11.51 25.71
CA ILE A 221 7.64 -12.95 25.45
C ILE A 221 9.02 -13.57 25.65
N ASP A 222 9.27 -14.15 26.82
CA ASP A 222 10.56 -14.78 27.17
C ASP A 222 10.59 -16.29 26.94
N ARG A 223 9.42 -16.92 26.79
CA ARG A 223 9.24 -18.35 26.52
C ARG A 223 8.27 -18.54 25.35
N ALA A 224 8.38 -19.68 24.68
CA ALA A 224 7.62 -19.94 23.46
C ALA A 224 6.10 -19.92 23.73
N LEU A 225 5.36 -19.26 22.84
CA LEU A 225 3.91 -19.11 22.94
C LEU A 225 3.24 -19.79 21.76
N THR A 226 2.22 -20.61 22.02
CA THR A 226 1.48 -21.37 21.00
C THR A 226 -0.02 -21.20 21.23
N VAL A 227 -0.74 -20.90 20.15
CA VAL A 227 -2.21 -20.91 20.09
C VAL A 227 -2.70 -22.03 19.17
N ALA A 228 -3.99 -22.36 19.24
CA ALA A 228 -4.61 -23.35 18.37
C ALA A 228 -4.53 -22.95 16.88
N ASP A 229 -4.70 -23.93 15.99
CA ASP A 229 -4.68 -23.72 14.55
C ASP A 229 -5.80 -22.74 14.13
N GLY A 230 -5.45 -21.76 13.28
CA GLY A 230 -6.34 -20.63 12.94
C GLY A 230 -6.52 -19.61 14.06
N GLY A 231 -5.76 -19.74 15.15
CA GLY A 231 -5.82 -18.87 16.32
C GLY A 231 -5.36 -17.43 16.06
N ARG A 232 -5.77 -16.52 16.93
CA ARG A 232 -5.50 -15.07 16.77
C ARG A 232 -4.76 -14.51 17.98
N ILE A 233 -3.63 -13.86 17.74
CA ILE A 233 -2.86 -13.15 18.75
C ILE A 233 -2.93 -11.65 18.44
N GLY A 234 -3.45 -10.88 19.38
CA GLY A 234 -3.52 -9.42 19.34
C GLY A 234 -2.78 -8.85 20.54
N PHE A 235 -1.77 -8.03 20.28
CA PHE A 235 -1.00 -7.33 21.30
C PHE A 235 -1.03 -5.84 21.05
N ASN A 236 -1.35 -5.08 22.08
CA ASN A 236 -1.32 -3.64 22.02
C ASN A 236 -0.61 -3.08 23.24
N ALA A 237 0.57 -2.51 23.03
CA ALA A 237 1.39 -1.95 24.09
C ALA A 237 2.36 -0.89 23.56
N ALA A 238 2.89 -0.08 24.47
CA ALA A 238 3.92 0.89 24.11
C ALA A 238 5.22 0.19 23.67
N VAL A 239 5.60 -0.90 24.35
CA VAL A 239 6.78 -1.70 24.02
C VAL A 239 6.40 -3.17 23.95
N VAL A 240 6.76 -3.83 22.86
CA VAL A 240 6.60 -5.28 22.67
C VAL A 240 7.94 -5.90 22.32
N ASP A 241 8.46 -6.74 23.22
CA ASP A 241 9.75 -7.42 23.07
C ASP A 241 9.54 -8.94 22.97
N ILE A 242 9.72 -9.49 21.77
CA ILE A 242 9.51 -10.90 21.45
C ILE A 242 10.88 -11.60 21.45
N LYS A 243 11.17 -12.35 22.52
CA LYS A 243 12.46 -13.03 22.73
C LYS A 243 12.40 -14.55 22.51
N ALA A 244 11.22 -15.10 22.26
CA ALA A 244 11.01 -16.53 22.04
C ALA A 244 9.96 -16.77 20.96
N ASP A 245 9.94 -18.01 20.45
CA ASP A 245 9.11 -18.38 19.30
C ASP A 245 7.61 -18.22 19.55
N VAL A 246 6.89 -17.76 18.54
CA VAL A 246 5.43 -17.60 18.58
C VAL A 246 4.81 -18.43 17.46
N THR A 247 3.90 -19.34 17.81
CA THR A 247 3.25 -20.25 16.88
C THR A 247 1.74 -19.99 16.82
N ALA A 248 1.24 -19.65 15.63
CA ALA A 248 -0.18 -19.42 15.34
C ALA A 248 -0.51 -19.89 13.91
N ARG A 249 -0.43 -21.20 13.67
CA ARG A 249 -0.49 -21.81 12.34
C ARG A 249 -1.81 -21.53 11.62
N GLY A 250 -1.73 -21.02 10.39
CA GLY A 250 -2.91 -20.59 9.61
C GLY A 250 -3.74 -19.48 10.27
N GLY A 251 -3.20 -18.84 11.31
CA GLY A 251 -3.86 -17.85 12.15
C GLY A 251 -3.39 -16.42 11.86
N SER A 252 -3.44 -15.53 12.86
CA SER A 252 -3.01 -14.15 12.72
C SER A 252 -2.28 -13.62 13.96
N LEU A 253 -1.22 -12.85 13.75
CA LEU A 253 -0.52 -12.08 14.78
C LEU A 253 -0.60 -10.60 14.45
N THR A 254 -1.22 -9.81 15.31
CA THR A 254 -1.27 -8.34 15.21
C THR A 254 -0.63 -7.73 16.44
N VAL A 255 0.36 -6.87 16.22
CA VAL A 255 1.01 -6.07 17.24
C VAL A 255 0.89 -4.60 16.83
N ASP A 256 0.26 -3.79 17.67
CA ASP A 256 0.06 -2.35 17.45
C ASP A 256 0.47 -1.59 18.72
N ASN A 257 0.70 -0.28 18.61
CA ASN A 257 0.80 0.60 19.79
C ASN A 257 -0.26 1.72 19.75
N TYR A 258 -1.12 1.74 18.73
CA TYR A 258 -2.26 2.63 18.66
C TYR A 258 -3.53 1.90 19.04
N PHE A 259 -4.02 2.20 20.24
CA PHE A 259 -5.29 1.71 20.69
C PHE A 259 -6.42 2.51 20.05
N LYS A 260 -7.26 1.85 19.25
CA LYS A 260 -8.37 2.48 18.53
C LYS A 260 -9.58 2.82 19.42
N GLY A 261 -9.58 2.36 20.68
CA GLY A 261 -10.73 2.51 21.58
C GLY A 261 -11.96 1.71 21.13
N GLY A 262 -13.11 2.00 21.75
CA GLY A 262 -14.39 1.38 21.44
C GLY A 262 -15.41 1.60 22.55
N GLY A 263 -16.70 1.34 22.29
CA GLY A 263 -17.82 1.66 23.19
C GLY A 263 -17.54 1.36 24.68
N ASP A 264 -17.20 0.11 25.00
CA ASP A 264 -16.88 -0.33 26.37
C ASP A 264 -15.38 -0.36 26.69
N ARG A 265 -14.54 0.19 25.80
CA ARG A 265 -13.07 0.09 25.82
C ARG A 265 -12.37 1.44 25.94
N GLY A 266 -13.11 2.54 26.19
CA GLY A 266 -12.54 3.88 26.36
C GLY A 266 -12.11 4.55 25.03
N ALA A 267 -11.42 5.69 25.14
CA ALA A 267 -11.02 6.51 23.99
C ALA A 267 -9.80 5.95 23.25
N ALA A 268 -9.66 6.31 21.97
CA ALA A 268 -8.46 6.00 21.21
C ALA A 268 -7.23 6.71 21.80
N GLN A 269 -6.10 6.01 21.88
CA GLN A 269 -4.89 6.50 22.52
C GLN A 269 -3.65 5.90 21.87
N THR A 270 -2.63 6.73 21.63
CA THR A 270 -1.29 6.26 21.28
C THR A 270 -0.54 5.85 22.54
N LEU A 271 -0.07 4.61 22.57
CA LEU A 271 0.64 4.03 23.71
C LEU A 271 2.13 4.31 23.55
N LEU A 272 2.70 5.03 24.52
CA LEU A 272 4.10 5.44 24.56
C LEU A 272 4.67 5.19 25.95
N LYS A 273 5.91 4.71 25.99
CA LYS A 273 6.70 4.53 27.21
C LYS A 273 7.91 5.46 27.10
N ASN A 274 8.05 6.38 28.05
CA ASN A 274 9.08 7.43 28.03
C ASN A 274 9.10 8.25 26.72
N GLY A 275 7.93 8.47 26.12
CA GLY A 275 7.78 9.24 24.88
C GLY A 275 8.01 8.47 23.58
N ALA A 276 8.37 7.18 23.64
CA ALA A 276 8.61 6.35 22.44
C ALA A 276 7.82 5.03 22.48
N SER A 277 7.80 4.33 21.34
CA SER A 277 7.28 2.96 21.22
C SER A 277 8.25 2.07 20.46
N SER A 278 8.16 0.76 20.65
CA SER A 278 8.97 -0.17 19.86
C SER A 278 8.36 -1.56 19.80
N ILE A 279 8.51 -2.21 18.64
CA ILE A 279 8.23 -3.63 18.45
C ILE A 279 9.53 -4.29 18.02
N THR A 280 10.01 -5.24 18.81
CA THR A 280 11.27 -5.93 18.54
C THR A 280 11.07 -7.43 18.49
N LEU A 281 11.45 -8.04 17.36
CA LEU A 281 11.66 -9.48 17.23
C LEU A 281 13.15 -9.76 17.39
N ARG A 282 13.54 -10.43 18.49
CA ARG A 282 14.94 -10.66 18.85
C ARG A 282 15.63 -11.70 17.97
N ASP A 283 16.95 -11.75 18.12
CA ASP A 283 17.82 -12.63 17.35
C ASP A 283 17.40 -14.10 17.44
N GLY A 284 17.35 -14.75 16.28
CA GLY A 284 17.04 -16.18 16.18
C GLY A 284 15.59 -16.58 16.47
N VAL A 285 14.68 -15.64 16.76
CA VAL A 285 13.28 -15.94 17.07
C VAL A 285 12.49 -16.26 15.80
N MET A 286 11.64 -17.30 15.86
CA MET A 286 10.73 -17.66 14.79
C MET A 286 9.27 -17.28 15.12
N LEU A 287 8.64 -16.56 14.20
CA LEU A 287 7.17 -16.44 14.13
C LEU A 287 6.67 -17.51 13.14
N ASP A 288 6.12 -18.62 13.65
CA ASP A 288 5.56 -19.73 12.88
C ASP A 288 4.05 -19.59 12.70
N LEU A 289 3.66 -19.00 11.58
CA LEU A 289 2.26 -18.86 11.15
C LEU A 289 1.98 -19.69 9.89
N ARG A 290 2.78 -20.72 9.65
CA ARG A 290 2.63 -21.56 8.45
C ARG A 290 1.28 -22.26 8.38
N GLY A 291 0.83 -22.55 7.17
CA GLY A 291 -0.31 -23.42 6.94
C GLY A 291 0.00 -24.88 7.25
N LEU A 292 -1.04 -25.67 7.53
CA LEU A 292 -0.92 -27.07 7.91
C LEU A 292 -0.69 -27.99 6.72
N TRP A 293 0.11 -29.04 6.94
CA TRP A 293 0.09 -30.22 6.10
C TRP A 293 -1.04 -31.16 6.54
N VAL A 294 -1.88 -31.61 5.60
CA VAL A 294 -3.02 -32.49 5.88
C VAL A 294 -3.00 -33.71 4.96
N ASN A 295 -3.05 -34.91 5.54
CA ASN A 295 -3.10 -36.14 4.78
C ASN A 295 -4.38 -36.91 5.13
N ALA A 296 -5.50 -36.47 4.52
CA ALA A 296 -6.80 -37.09 4.71
C ALA A 296 -6.92 -38.48 4.04
N LEU A 297 -5.92 -38.86 3.21
CA LEU A 297 -5.81 -40.20 2.67
C LEU A 297 -5.36 -41.21 3.74
N LEU A 298 -4.40 -40.83 4.59
CA LEU A 298 -3.96 -41.64 5.73
C LEU A 298 -4.98 -41.64 6.86
N ASN A 299 -5.57 -40.49 7.18
CA ASN A 299 -6.58 -40.36 8.21
C ASN A 299 -7.72 -39.44 7.78
N ARG A 300 -8.88 -40.00 7.44
CA ARG A 300 -10.04 -39.24 6.96
C ARG A 300 -10.61 -38.27 7.99
N ASP A 301 -10.37 -38.49 9.28
CA ASP A 301 -10.86 -37.62 10.35
C ASP A 301 -10.12 -36.28 10.41
N ASP A 302 -8.96 -36.15 9.76
CA ASP A 302 -8.22 -34.89 9.65
C ASP A 302 -8.79 -33.92 8.61
N SER A 303 -9.95 -34.23 8.01
CA SER A 303 -10.57 -33.39 6.97
C SER A 303 -10.90 -31.97 7.45
N SER A 304 -11.12 -31.76 8.76
CA SER A 304 -11.34 -30.43 9.33
C SER A 304 -10.09 -29.53 9.26
N LYS A 305 -8.88 -30.12 9.35
CA LYS A 305 -7.61 -29.39 9.25
C LYS A 305 -7.37 -28.75 7.88
N LEU A 306 -8.14 -29.16 6.86
CA LEU A 306 -8.15 -28.51 5.54
C LEU A 306 -8.58 -27.04 5.59
N ALA A 307 -9.17 -26.59 6.70
CA ALA A 307 -9.48 -25.18 6.94
C ALA A 307 -8.24 -24.31 7.08
N TYR A 308 -7.09 -24.88 7.47
CA TYR A 308 -5.87 -24.14 7.86
C TYR A 308 -4.69 -24.39 6.89
N LEU A 309 -4.97 -24.65 5.61
CA LEU A 309 -3.92 -24.89 4.61
C LEU A 309 -3.14 -23.64 4.22
N ASN A 310 -3.75 -22.46 4.34
CA ASN A 310 -3.12 -21.21 3.97
C ASN A 310 -2.15 -20.74 5.05
N GLY A 311 -1.13 -19.99 4.65
CA GLY A 311 -0.30 -19.24 5.59
C GLY A 311 -1.11 -18.17 6.32
N GLY A 312 -0.72 -17.89 7.56
CA GLY A 312 -1.35 -16.88 8.40
C GLY A 312 -0.92 -15.45 8.06
N THR A 313 -1.35 -14.48 8.87
CA THR A 313 -1.03 -13.06 8.67
C THR A 313 -0.24 -12.48 9.83
N VAL A 314 0.78 -11.67 9.54
CA VAL A 314 1.57 -10.94 10.55
C VAL A 314 1.47 -9.44 10.28
N THR A 315 1.04 -8.68 11.29
CA THR A 315 0.97 -7.23 11.24
C THR A 315 1.69 -6.64 12.44
N LEU A 316 2.83 -6.00 12.22
CA LEU A 316 3.60 -5.29 13.24
C LEU A 316 3.57 -3.80 12.89
N ARG A 317 2.92 -3.00 13.73
CA ARG A 317 2.72 -1.57 13.48
C ARG A 317 3.10 -0.76 14.71
N SER A 318 4.04 0.16 14.54
CA SER A 318 4.51 1.03 15.60
C SER A 318 4.49 2.47 15.11
N THR A 319 4.08 3.42 15.94
CA THR A 319 4.28 4.85 15.67
C THR A 319 5.75 5.27 15.68
N HIS A 320 6.65 4.37 16.12
CA HIS A 320 8.10 4.55 16.06
C HIS A 320 8.74 3.29 15.45
N ASN A 321 9.65 2.61 16.16
CA ASN A 321 10.52 1.60 15.57
C ASN A 321 9.87 0.22 15.47
N VAL A 322 10.17 -0.48 14.37
CA VAL A 322 9.93 -1.92 14.21
C VAL A 322 11.26 -2.57 13.84
N THR A 323 11.70 -3.55 14.62
CA THR A 323 12.99 -4.23 14.43
C THR A 323 12.80 -5.74 14.30
N LEU A 324 13.25 -6.29 13.18
CA LEU A 324 13.48 -7.72 12.97
C LEU A 324 14.98 -7.95 13.06
N ALA A 325 15.43 -8.43 14.21
CA ALA A 325 16.85 -8.59 14.49
C ALA A 325 17.46 -9.79 13.76
N LYS A 326 18.78 -9.92 13.80
CA LYS A 326 19.53 -10.86 12.98
C LYS A 326 19.13 -12.31 13.23
N GLY A 327 18.87 -13.03 12.14
CA GLY A 327 18.52 -14.45 12.21
C GLY A 327 17.10 -14.74 12.71
N SER A 328 16.31 -13.71 13.03
CA SER A 328 14.86 -13.88 13.22
C SER A 328 14.19 -14.31 11.92
N VAL A 329 13.10 -15.07 12.03
CA VAL A 329 12.37 -15.61 10.88
C VAL A 329 10.87 -15.38 11.04
N VAL A 330 10.24 -14.76 10.05
CA VAL A 330 8.78 -14.71 9.91
C VAL A 330 8.38 -15.69 8.82
N ASP A 331 7.77 -16.81 9.21
CA ASP A 331 7.34 -17.85 8.27
C ASP A 331 5.81 -17.96 8.24
N ILE A 332 5.24 -17.45 7.15
CA ILE A 332 3.81 -17.47 6.81
C ILE A 332 3.60 -18.25 5.51
N SER A 333 4.45 -19.24 5.25
CA SER A 333 4.34 -20.10 4.08
C SER A 333 3.09 -20.99 4.17
N SER A 334 2.55 -21.41 3.03
CA SER A 334 1.39 -22.29 3.02
C SER A 334 1.74 -23.72 3.42
N GLY A 335 0.71 -24.44 3.82
CA GLY A 335 0.72 -25.89 3.83
C GLY A 335 0.17 -26.47 2.52
N GLY A 336 -0.33 -27.69 2.61
CA GLY A 336 -0.88 -28.46 1.50
C GLY A 336 -1.59 -29.70 1.99
N ALA A 337 -2.33 -30.36 1.12
CA ALA A 337 -3.10 -31.51 1.49
C ALA A 337 -3.19 -32.60 0.43
N ILE A 338 -3.36 -33.84 0.90
CA ILE A 338 -3.94 -34.95 0.15
C ILE A 338 -5.35 -35.16 0.67
N LEU A 339 -6.32 -35.07 -0.23
CA LEU A 339 -7.73 -35.30 0.07
C LEU A 339 -8.01 -36.80 0.21
N ALA A 340 -9.15 -37.15 0.83
CA ALA A 340 -9.57 -38.54 1.01
C ALA A 340 -9.75 -39.33 -0.32
N ASN A 341 -9.86 -38.62 -1.45
CA ASN A 341 -9.95 -39.19 -2.79
C ASN A 341 -8.58 -39.30 -3.51
N GLY A 342 -7.47 -39.01 -2.81
CA GLY A 342 -6.11 -39.05 -3.35
C GLY A 342 -5.68 -37.81 -4.16
N LYS A 343 -6.58 -36.84 -4.40
CA LYS A 343 -6.20 -35.59 -5.07
C LYS A 343 -5.46 -34.66 -4.12
N THR A 344 -4.60 -33.82 -4.67
CA THR A 344 -3.84 -32.83 -3.89
C THR A 344 -4.52 -31.47 -3.90
N LYS A 345 -4.36 -30.71 -2.82
CA LYS A 345 -4.82 -29.32 -2.68
C LYS A 345 -3.72 -28.47 -2.05
N GLY A 346 -3.40 -27.34 -2.67
CA GLY A 346 -2.43 -26.38 -2.15
C GLY A 346 -3.07 -25.29 -1.30
N GLY A 347 -2.32 -24.74 -0.35
CA GLY A 347 -2.64 -23.45 0.27
C GLY A 347 -1.94 -22.28 -0.41
N ARG A 348 -2.41 -21.06 -0.12
CA ARG A 348 -1.75 -19.80 -0.49
C ARG A 348 -0.82 -19.33 0.64
N GLY A 349 0.29 -18.68 0.29
CA GLY A 349 1.13 -17.95 1.25
C GLY A 349 0.37 -16.79 1.89
N GLY A 350 0.78 -16.41 3.10
CA GLY A 350 0.12 -15.37 3.89
C GLY A 350 0.53 -13.94 3.56
N ASP A 351 0.09 -12.99 4.39
CA ASP A 351 0.41 -11.56 4.28
C ASP A 351 1.27 -11.07 5.46
N VAL A 352 2.23 -10.19 5.18
CA VAL A 352 3.06 -9.51 6.20
C VAL A 352 2.96 -8.01 6.03
N THR A 353 2.70 -7.30 7.11
CA THR A 353 2.70 -5.83 7.17
C THR A 353 3.62 -5.38 8.29
N LEU A 354 4.70 -4.68 7.94
CA LEU A 354 5.64 -4.05 8.87
C LEU A 354 5.57 -2.54 8.65
N ILE A 355 5.02 -1.81 9.61
CA ILE A 355 4.92 -0.34 9.55
C ILE A 355 5.68 0.21 10.74
N ALA A 356 6.91 0.67 10.48
CA ALA A 356 7.54 1.65 11.35
C ALA A 356 6.94 3.02 11.02
N ASP A 357 6.83 3.85 12.04
CA ASP A 357 6.35 5.23 11.93
C ASP A 357 4.87 5.42 11.64
N GLN A 358 3.99 4.51 12.04
CA GLN A 358 2.54 4.66 11.89
C GLN A 358 2.04 6.06 12.26
N GLN A 359 1.27 6.67 11.37
CA GLN A 359 0.63 7.95 11.66
C GLN A 359 -0.37 7.82 12.79
N ALA A 360 -0.23 8.70 13.79
CA ALA A 360 -1.16 8.84 14.88
C ALA A 360 -1.23 10.33 15.31
N PRO A 361 -2.38 10.80 15.80
CA PRO A 361 -2.48 12.16 16.33
C PRO A 361 -1.48 12.40 17.47
N ALA A 362 -0.85 13.58 17.49
CA ALA A 362 0.02 14.07 18.56
C ALA A 362 1.38 13.35 18.76
N VAL A 363 1.85 12.53 17.81
CA VAL A 363 3.21 11.95 17.83
C VAL A 363 3.99 12.43 16.62
N GLN A 364 5.20 12.96 16.85
CA GLN A 364 6.12 13.28 15.77
C GLN A 364 6.74 11.99 15.27
N ALA A 365 6.61 11.78 13.96
CA ALA A 365 6.85 10.53 13.29
C ALA A 365 8.32 10.46 12.79
N ASP A 366 9.15 9.61 13.41
CA ASP A 366 10.55 9.34 13.03
C ASP A 366 10.93 7.84 13.10
N GLY A 367 9.94 6.94 13.09
CA GLY A 367 10.14 5.51 13.26
C GLY A 367 11.03 4.86 12.18
N LEU A 368 12.02 4.08 12.62
CA LEU A 368 12.90 3.30 11.74
C LEU A 368 12.42 1.85 11.62
N LEU A 369 12.39 1.35 10.38
CA LEU A 369 12.28 -0.08 10.10
C LEU A 369 13.67 -0.70 9.98
N THR A 370 14.01 -1.60 10.91
CA THR A 370 15.24 -2.40 10.84
C THR A 370 14.91 -3.83 10.43
N LEU A 371 15.46 -4.29 9.30
CA LEU A 371 15.17 -5.60 8.71
C LEU A 371 16.46 -6.42 8.52
N GLU A 372 16.85 -7.15 9.56
CA GLU A 372 18.01 -8.08 9.56
C GLU A 372 17.59 -9.56 9.64
N GLY A 373 16.29 -9.82 9.76
CA GLY A 373 15.68 -11.15 9.74
C GLY A 373 15.23 -11.59 8.33
N ALA A 374 14.74 -12.84 8.24
CA ALA A 374 14.18 -13.41 7.02
C ALA A 374 12.64 -13.45 7.07
N ILE A 375 11.99 -13.15 5.94
CA ILE A 375 10.54 -13.26 5.78
C ILE A 375 10.26 -14.25 4.64
N ARG A 376 9.30 -15.16 4.83
CA ARG A 376 8.96 -16.22 3.86
C ARG A 376 7.46 -16.44 3.78
N ALA A 377 6.91 -16.52 2.57
CA ALA A 377 5.49 -16.72 2.30
C ALA A 377 5.25 -17.67 1.11
N TYR A 378 6.06 -18.73 0.98
CA TYR A 378 5.94 -19.66 -0.14
C TYR A 378 4.59 -20.36 -0.13
N GLY A 379 3.82 -20.24 -1.21
CA GLY A 379 2.53 -20.92 -1.34
C GLY A 379 2.57 -22.03 -2.37
N VAL A 380 1.74 -23.06 -2.21
CA VAL A 380 1.54 -24.09 -3.25
C VAL A 380 0.66 -23.54 -4.38
N SER A 381 -0.33 -22.71 -4.06
CA SER A 381 -1.28 -22.12 -5.01
C SER A 381 -1.16 -20.59 -5.15
N GLY A 382 0.03 -20.04 -4.88
CA GLY A 382 0.33 -18.60 -4.97
C GLY A 382 0.70 -17.94 -3.63
N GLY A 383 1.22 -16.71 -3.67
CA GLY A 383 1.70 -15.95 -2.51
C GLY A 383 0.74 -14.86 -2.06
N GLY A 384 0.94 -14.29 -0.87
CA GLY A 384 0.21 -13.11 -0.40
C GLY A 384 0.90 -11.80 -0.74
N THR A 385 0.84 -10.83 0.18
CA THR A 385 1.37 -9.47 0.06
C THR A 385 2.38 -9.16 1.18
N LEU A 386 3.51 -8.56 0.82
CA LEU A 386 4.46 -7.98 1.76
C LEU A 386 4.37 -6.46 1.71
N ARG A 387 3.99 -5.83 2.82
CA ARG A 387 3.99 -4.37 2.99
C ARG A 387 5.03 -3.94 4.00
N LEU A 388 5.90 -3.01 3.61
CA LEU A 388 6.96 -2.43 4.42
C LEU A 388 6.83 -0.91 4.41
N GLU A 389 6.92 -0.28 5.57
CA GLU A 389 6.91 1.16 5.71
C GLU A 389 7.95 1.59 6.74
N SER A 390 8.77 2.58 6.37
CA SER A 390 9.73 3.25 7.25
C SER A 390 9.43 4.74 7.28
N GLY A 391 9.56 5.34 8.46
CA GLY A 391 9.50 6.79 8.65
C GLY A 391 10.67 7.54 8.02
N THR A 392 11.76 6.83 7.76
CA THR A 392 12.97 7.36 7.13
C THR A 392 13.13 6.88 5.69
N VAL A 393 14.25 7.22 5.08
CA VAL A 393 14.60 6.77 3.73
C VAL A 393 14.81 5.24 3.71
N ILE A 394 14.41 4.60 2.61
CA ILE A 394 14.72 3.20 2.33
C ILE A 394 15.75 3.08 1.20
N GLY A 395 16.86 2.37 1.45
CA GLY A 395 17.81 1.94 0.43
C GLY A 395 17.62 0.46 0.08
N ILE A 396 17.55 0.13 -1.21
CA ILE A 396 17.42 -1.24 -1.71
C ILE A 396 18.72 -1.67 -2.36
N GLY A 397 19.29 -2.77 -1.86
CA GLY A 397 20.48 -3.42 -2.43
C GLY A 397 21.80 -2.66 -2.23
N GLY A 398 21.81 -1.55 -1.49
CA GLY A 398 23.02 -0.78 -1.22
C GLY A 398 22.76 0.44 -0.33
N LYS A 399 23.82 1.23 -0.12
CA LYS A 399 23.78 2.42 0.73
C LYS A 399 23.08 3.60 0.06
N VAL A 400 22.36 4.37 0.87
CA VAL A 400 21.71 5.63 0.46
C VAL A 400 22.74 6.77 0.41
N LEU A 401 23.50 6.93 1.50
CA LEU A 401 24.56 7.92 1.69
C LEU A 401 25.93 7.25 1.71
N ALA A 402 27.01 8.02 1.52
CA ALA A 402 28.37 7.50 1.63
C ALA A 402 28.66 6.93 3.03
N THR A 403 28.20 7.64 4.06
CA THR A 403 28.31 7.25 5.47
C THR A 403 26.90 7.18 6.07
N ASP A 404 26.55 6.04 6.65
CA ASP A 404 25.21 5.86 7.22
C ASP A 404 24.99 6.83 8.40
N GLY A 405 23.88 7.58 8.35
CA GLY A 405 23.54 8.57 9.36
C GLY A 405 24.33 9.89 9.30
N VAL A 406 25.16 10.10 8.27
CA VAL A 406 25.92 11.36 8.10
C VAL A 406 25.80 11.86 6.66
N LEU A 407 25.38 13.11 6.49
CA LEU A 407 25.50 13.82 5.23
C LEU A 407 26.84 14.56 5.22
N SER A 408 27.78 14.11 4.38
CA SER A 408 29.13 14.67 4.33
C SER A 408 29.15 16.04 3.66
N ALA A 409 30.13 16.88 3.99
CA ALA A 409 30.33 18.18 3.37
C ALA A 409 30.49 18.05 1.84
N GLY A 410 29.67 18.78 1.09
CA GLY A 410 29.66 18.75 -0.37
C GLY A 410 28.95 17.53 -0.99
N GLU A 411 28.58 16.52 -0.20
CA GLU A 411 27.78 15.38 -0.67
C GLU A 411 26.38 15.85 -1.06
N LYS A 412 25.90 15.39 -2.22
CA LYS A 412 24.53 15.64 -2.67
C LYS A 412 23.67 14.44 -2.33
N THR A 413 22.65 14.64 -1.50
CA THR A 413 21.67 13.59 -1.24
C THR A 413 20.70 13.44 -2.43
N SER A 414 20.38 12.21 -2.83
CA SER A 414 19.32 11.93 -3.82
C SER A 414 17.94 11.75 -3.19
N VAL A 415 17.86 11.85 -1.86
CA VAL A 415 16.66 11.69 -1.03
C VAL A 415 16.51 12.85 -0.06
N ASP A 416 15.31 13.00 0.51
CA ASP A 416 15.11 13.96 1.59
C ASP A 416 15.66 13.34 2.89
N VAL A 417 16.38 14.11 3.70
CA VAL A 417 17.02 13.64 4.95
C VAL A 417 16.63 14.54 6.12
N VAL A 418 16.47 13.96 7.31
CA VAL A 418 16.09 14.71 8.52
C VAL A 418 17.34 14.99 9.35
N LEU A 419 17.56 16.25 9.73
CA LEU A 419 18.67 16.63 10.61
C LEU A 419 18.44 16.09 12.03
N THR A 420 19.46 15.50 12.65
CA THR A 420 19.40 15.10 14.07
C THR A 420 20.11 16.09 15.00
N GLU A 421 20.79 17.08 14.42
CA GLU A 421 21.46 18.18 15.12
C GLU A 421 21.12 19.53 14.46
N ASP A 422 21.37 20.63 15.19
CA ASP A 422 21.17 21.97 14.66
C ASP A 422 22.23 22.31 13.59
N TYR A 423 21.80 22.97 12.51
CA TYR A 423 22.67 23.42 11.43
C TYR A 423 22.71 24.93 11.32
N ARG A 424 23.90 25.53 11.49
CA ARG A 424 24.09 26.98 11.37
C ARG A 424 24.38 27.36 9.92
N VAL A 425 23.55 28.23 9.36
CA VAL A 425 23.71 28.85 8.04
C VAL A 425 24.39 30.21 8.24
N MET A 426 25.41 30.50 7.44
CA MET A 426 26.13 31.78 7.49
C MET A 426 25.67 32.71 6.34
N PRO A 427 25.86 34.04 6.46
CA PRO A 427 25.62 34.95 5.36
C PRO A 427 26.55 34.57 4.19
N GLY A 428 26.04 34.56 2.97
CA GLY A 428 26.78 34.17 1.78
C GLY A 428 26.80 32.66 1.48
N SER A 429 26.34 31.80 2.39
CA SER A 429 26.22 30.35 2.10
C SER A 429 24.93 30.02 1.35
N VAL A 430 24.94 28.91 0.59
CA VAL A 430 23.74 28.39 -0.06
C VAL A 430 22.71 27.96 0.98
N LEU A 431 21.47 28.41 0.82
CA LEU A 431 20.36 28.10 1.70
C LEU A 431 19.99 26.61 1.60
N PRO A 432 20.02 25.87 2.71
CA PRO A 432 19.62 24.46 2.71
C PRO A 432 18.10 24.27 2.80
N VAL A 433 17.38 25.30 3.26
CA VAL A 433 15.92 25.33 3.46
C VAL A 433 15.36 26.68 3.00
N SER A 434 14.05 26.76 2.76
CA SER A 434 13.41 28.04 2.45
C SER A 434 13.56 29.01 3.62
N TYR A 435 13.89 30.27 3.32
CA TYR A 435 13.99 31.34 4.31
C TYR A 435 13.04 32.47 3.93
N THR A 436 12.05 32.74 4.78
CA THR A 436 11.10 33.84 4.58
C THR A 436 11.46 35.01 5.48
N TYR A 437 11.59 36.19 4.88
CA TYR A 437 11.81 37.45 5.58
C TYR A 437 10.79 38.50 5.12
N SER A 438 10.53 39.49 5.97
CA SER A 438 9.62 40.58 5.64
C SER A 438 10.37 41.77 5.08
N ILE A 439 9.91 42.30 3.96
CA ILE A 439 10.34 43.59 3.42
C ILE A 439 9.25 44.62 3.59
N SER A 440 9.62 45.81 4.05
CA SER A 440 8.71 46.95 4.20
C SER A 440 9.05 48.10 3.24
N LEU A 441 10.10 47.96 2.43
CA LEU A 441 10.55 48.93 1.44
C LEU A 441 10.83 48.21 0.12
N VAL A 442 10.12 48.62 -0.93
CA VAL A 442 10.25 48.10 -2.29
C VAL A 442 11.11 49.07 -3.10
N GLN A 443 12.14 48.57 -3.77
CA GLN A 443 13.10 49.41 -4.50
C GLN A 443 12.53 49.84 -5.87
N PRO A 444 13.07 50.91 -6.48
CA PRO A 444 12.80 51.26 -7.87
C PRO A 444 12.94 50.08 -8.83
N GLY A 445 11.99 49.91 -9.76
CA GLY A 445 11.96 48.85 -10.76
C GLY A 445 11.33 47.53 -10.28
N GLU A 446 11.03 47.40 -8.99
CA GLU A 446 10.39 46.20 -8.44
C GLU A 446 8.85 46.30 -8.45
N ARG A 447 8.16 45.15 -8.52
CA ARG A 447 6.70 45.09 -8.33
C ARG A 447 6.35 45.25 -6.87
N LEU A 448 5.41 46.15 -6.59
CA LEU A 448 4.98 46.54 -5.26
C LEU A 448 4.52 45.34 -4.42
N GLY A 449 3.62 44.52 -4.97
CA GLY A 449 3.12 43.29 -4.33
C GLY A 449 2.35 43.52 -3.03
N GLY A 450 1.83 44.73 -2.81
CA GLY A 450 1.12 45.14 -1.61
C GLY A 450 0.64 46.59 -1.71
N ILE A 451 0.13 47.15 -0.61
CA ILE A 451 -0.38 48.52 -0.56
C ILE A 451 0.75 49.49 -0.14
N PRO A 452 1.02 50.58 -0.88
CA PRO A 452 2.07 51.51 -0.54
C PRO A 452 1.65 52.52 0.54
N GLN A 453 2.63 52.96 1.32
CA GLN A 453 2.53 54.12 2.20
C GLN A 453 2.99 55.35 1.43
N LEU A 454 2.04 56.05 0.82
CA LEU A 454 2.31 57.22 -0.02
C LEU A 454 2.27 58.56 0.73
N ALA A 455 1.59 58.60 1.89
CA ALA A 455 1.41 59.83 2.65
C ALA A 455 2.76 60.45 3.07
N GLY A 456 2.94 61.73 2.75
CA GLY A 456 4.14 62.52 3.02
C GLY A 456 5.23 62.43 1.94
N LEU A 457 5.04 61.66 0.86
CA LEU A 457 6.03 61.57 -0.23
C LEU A 457 5.88 62.73 -1.23
N THR A 458 7.01 63.26 -1.69
CA THR A 458 7.09 64.27 -2.75
C THR A 458 7.50 63.59 -4.06
N LEU A 459 6.76 63.83 -5.14
CA LEU A 459 7.05 63.25 -6.46
C LEU A 459 8.32 63.88 -7.06
N ALA A 460 9.28 63.07 -7.50
CA ALA A 460 10.52 63.57 -8.12
C ALA A 460 10.36 63.88 -9.63
N ALA A 461 9.34 63.32 -10.27
CA ALA A 461 8.97 63.54 -11.67
C ALA A 461 7.45 63.52 -11.82
N ASP A 462 6.95 63.88 -13.01
CA ASP A 462 5.53 63.74 -13.34
C ASP A 462 5.11 62.28 -13.22
N TRP A 463 4.05 62.03 -12.46
CA TRP A 463 3.59 60.68 -12.14
C TRP A 463 2.19 60.43 -12.71
N THR A 464 2.02 59.31 -13.41
CA THR A 464 0.70 58.84 -13.83
C THR A 464 0.32 57.64 -12.96
N PRO A 465 -0.65 57.77 -12.03
CA PRO A 465 -1.00 56.69 -11.11
C PRO A 465 -1.51 55.43 -11.83
N PRO A 466 -1.30 54.23 -11.26
CA PRO A 466 -1.72 52.98 -11.91
C PRO A 466 -3.24 52.82 -11.96
N ARG A 467 -3.76 52.32 -13.09
CA ARG A 467 -5.21 52.07 -13.25
C ARG A 467 -5.67 50.93 -12.33
N PRO A 468 -6.72 51.10 -11.51
CA PRO A 468 -7.33 49.98 -10.78
C PRO A 468 -7.97 48.98 -11.75
N SER A 469 -7.89 47.68 -11.46
CA SER A 469 -8.55 46.63 -12.26
C SER A 469 -10.07 46.66 -12.17
N SER A 470 -10.61 47.15 -11.05
CA SER A 470 -12.03 47.40 -10.81
C SER A 470 -12.20 48.43 -9.70
N GLY A 471 -13.30 49.19 -9.72
CA GLY A 471 -13.61 50.19 -8.71
C GLY A 471 -12.71 51.43 -8.81
N TYR A 472 -12.35 51.99 -7.66
CA TYR A 472 -11.55 53.22 -7.57
C TYR A 472 -10.67 53.26 -6.33
N TYR A 473 -9.66 54.10 -6.37
CA TYR A 473 -8.95 54.61 -5.19
C TYR A 473 -8.77 56.12 -5.34
N PHE A 474 -8.48 56.83 -4.25
CA PHE A 474 -8.24 58.26 -4.32
C PHE A 474 -6.93 58.66 -3.65
N LEU A 475 -6.30 59.68 -4.22
CA LEU A 475 -5.07 60.28 -3.73
C LEU A 475 -5.35 61.73 -3.35
N ARG A 476 -4.99 62.12 -2.12
CA ARG A 476 -5.10 63.52 -1.68
C ARG A 476 -3.80 64.24 -1.99
N PHE A 477 -3.85 65.33 -2.74
CA PHE A 477 -2.72 66.22 -2.99
C PHE A 477 -3.07 67.61 -2.48
N ASN A 478 -2.24 68.20 -1.62
CA ASN A 478 -2.43 69.57 -1.11
C ASN A 478 -3.87 69.86 -0.58
N GLY A 479 -4.56 68.85 -0.04
CA GLY A 479 -5.93 68.96 0.49
C GLY A 479 -7.06 68.65 -0.51
N VAL A 480 -6.76 68.38 -1.78
CA VAL A 480 -7.73 68.01 -2.83
C VAL A 480 -7.66 66.52 -3.13
N ASP A 481 -8.80 65.84 -3.14
CA ASP A 481 -8.90 64.42 -3.49
C ASP A 481 -9.02 64.24 -5.01
N VAL A 482 -8.16 63.39 -5.57
CA VAL A 482 -8.18 62.98 -6.98
C VAL A 482 -8.54 61.50 -7.03
N ASN A 483 -9.71 61.19 -7.60
CA ASN A 483 -10.16 59.82 -7.80
C ASN A 483 -9.51 59.21 -9.05
N ILE A 484 -9.02 57.98 -8.92
CA ILE A 484 -8.53 57.16 -10.02
C ILE A 484 -9.50 55.99 -10.17
N GLU A 485 -10.26 56.00 -11.26
CA GLU A 485 -11.32 55.03 -11.53
C GLU A 485 -10.92 54.09 -12.68
N SER A 486 -11.45 52.87 -12.67
CA SER A 486 -11.08 51.85 -13.67
C SER A 486 -11.49 52.22 -15.10
N ASP A 487 -12.46 53.11 -15.29
CA ASP A 487 -13.10 53.46 -16.55
C ASP A 487 -12.90 54.93 -16.99
N GLN A 488 -12.25 55.77 -16.17
CA GLN A 488 -11.98 57.19 -16.49
C GLN A 488 -10.54 57.43 -16.98
N PRO A 489 -10.26 58.54 -17.70
CA PRO A 489 -8.90 58.97 -18.01
C PRO A 489 -8.07 59.20 -16.74
N ILE A 490 -6.82 58.74 -16.73
CA ILE A 490 -5.93 58.86 -15.56
C ILE A 490 -5.21 60.22 -15.63
N PRO A 491 -5.28 61.05 -14.58
CA PRO A 491 -4.56 62.31 -14.53
C PRO A 491 -3.06 62.10 -14.32
N THR A 492 -2.23 62.90 -14.99
CA THR A 492 -0.80 63.02 -14.69
C THR A 492 -0.60 64.08 -13.60
N ILE A 493 0.10 63.73 -12.54
CA ILE A 493 0.38 64.60 -11.40
C ILE A 493 1.79 65.20 -11.56
N PRO A 494 1.96 66.52 -11.51
CA PRO A 494 3.26 67.15 -11.72
C PRO A 494 4.31 66.80 -10.67
N ALA A 495 5.57 66.80 -11.09
CA ALA A 495 6.73 66.74 -10.20
C ALA A 495 6.65 67.81 -9.08
N GLY A 496 7.16 67.48 -7.89
CA GLY A 496 7.15 68.35 -6.71
C GLY A 496 5.84 68.33 -5.90
N THR A 497 4.80 67.64 -6.36
CA THR A 497 3.54 67.49 -5.61
C THR A 497 3.72 66.55 -4.42
N VAL A 498 3.16 66.92 -3.25
CA VAL A 498 3.16 66.09 -2.03
C VAL A 498 1.87 65.28 -1.93
N ILE A 499 2.00 63.97 -1.75
CA ILE A 499 0.87 63.07 -1.49
C ILE A 499 0.50 63.16 -0.01
N GLY A 500 -0.71 63.60 0.31
CA GLY A 500 -1.22 63.69 1.69
C GLY A 500 -1.85 62.41 2.20
N LEU A 501 -2.55 61.65 1.35
CA LEU A 501 -3.27 60.43 1.74
C LEU A 501 -3.51 59.52 0.53
N LEU A 502 -3.49 58.20 0.77
CA LEU A 502 -4.09 57.18 -0.10
C LEU A 502 -5.35 56.64 0.57
N GLY A 503 -6.51 56.85 -0.03
CA GLY A 503 -7.81 56.37 0.45
C GLY A 503 -8.41 55.28 -0.43
N VAL A 504 -9.21 54.39 0.17
CA VAL A 504 -9.73 53.16 -0.47
C VAL A 504 -8.57 52.32 -1.04
N SER A 505 -7.60 52.02 -0.17
CA SER A 505 -6.30 51.46 -0.56
C SER A 505 -6.36 50.05 -1.17
N SER A 506 -7.47 49.33 -1.01
CA SER A 506 -7.72 48.04 -1.68
C SER A 506 -7.84 48.16 -3.21
N GLY A 507 -8.13 49.35 -3.73
CA GLY A 507 -8.18 49.62 -5.17
C GLY A 507 -6.80 49.84 -5.82
N PHE A 508 -5.73 50.03 -5.03
CA PHE A 508 -4.39 50.29 -5.59
C PHE A 508 -3.78 48.99 -6.17
N PRO A 509 -3.37 48.97 -7.45
CA PRO A 509 -2.83 47.76 -8.08
C PRO A 509 -1.55 47.24 -7.42
N ALA A 510 -1.61 46.05 -6.82
CA ALA A 510 -0.42 45.38 -6.29
C ALA A 510 0.60 44.99 -7.39
N SER A 511 0.18 44.95 -8.65
CA SER A 511 1.03 44.69 -9.82
C SER A 511 1.85 45.91 -10.28
N TYR A 512 1.64 47.09 -9.69
CA TYR A 512 2.38 48.31 -10.02
C TYR A 512 3.89 48.13 -9.84
N VAL A 513 4.67 48.59 -10.82
CA VAL A 513 6.14 48.60 -10.77
C VAL A 513 6.58 49.98 -10.27
N VAL A 514 7.46 50.01 -9.26
CA VAL A 514 7.93 51.27 -8.67
C VAL A 514 8.76 52.05 -9.68
N GLU A 515 8.23 53.16 -10.19
CA GLU A 515 8.92 54.04 -11.13
C GLU A 515 10.08 54.80 -10.45
N GLY A 516 11.32 54.50 -10.83
CA GLY A 516 12.51 55.07 -10.17
C GLY A 516 12.75 56.55 -10.40
N ASN A 517 12.24 57.11 -11.50
CA ASN A 517 12.25 58.54 -11.77
C ASN A 517 11.27 59.30 -10.87
N VAL A 518 10.14 58.68 -10.48
CA VAL A 518 9.13 59.30 -9.61
C VAL A 518 9.44 59.08 -8.13
N PHE A 519 9.84 57.86 -7.77
CA PHE A 519 10.12 57.41 -6.41
C PHE A 519 11.57 56.93 -6.27
N PRO A 520 12.57 57.83 -6.29
CA PRO A 520 14.00 57.47 -6.30
C PRO A 520 14.44 56.71 -5.04
N ASN A 521 13.73 56.90 -3.92
CA ASN A 521 14.00 56.22 -2.65
C ASN A 521 13.14 54.95 -2.43
N GLY A 522 12.41 54.51 -3.46
CA GLY A 522 11.47 53.39 -3.37
C GLY A 522 10.16 53.75 -2.65
N LEU A 523 9.33 52.72 -2.42
CA LEU A 523 8.03 52.84 -1.76
C LEU A 523 7.93 51.92 -0.55
N ARG A 524 7.52 52.46 0.60
CA ARG A 524 7.24 51.65 1.81
C ARG A 524 5.88 50.99 1.69
N LEU A 525 5.70 49.82 2.29
CA LEU A 525 4.41 49.11 2.35
C LEU A 525 3.70 49.36 3.68
N GLN A 526 2.37 49.44 3.65
CA GLN A 526 1.54 49.56 4.87
C GLN A 526 1.61 48.30 5.73
N SER A 527 1.67 47.14 5.08
CA SER A 527 1.92 45.85 5.70
C SER A 527 3.16 45.22 5.07
N PRO A 528 4.11 44.69 5.86
CA PRO A 528 5.31 44.06 5.31
C PRO A 528 4.95 42.92 4.35
N LYS A 529 5.63 42.87 3.21
CA LYS A 529 5.53 41.77 2.25
C LYS A 529 6.48 40.67 2.66
N LEU A 530 5.98 39.43 2.71
CA LEU A 530 6.83 38.26 2.91
C LEU A 530 7.53 37.90 1.61
N VAL A 531 8.86 37.80 1.66
CA VAL A 531 9.70 37.31 0.57
C VAL A 531 10.30 36.00 1.02
N THR A 532 10.06 34.94 0.26
CA THR A 532 10.62 33.61 0.51
C THR A 532 11.77 33.36 -0.45
N LEU A 533 12.96 33.16 0.09
CA LEU A 533 14.11 32.61 -0.63
C LEU A 533 14.02 31.09 -0.56
N ASN A 534 14.15 30.43 -1.70
CA ASN A 534 14.09 28.97 -1.77
C ASN A 534 15.47 28.33 -1.50
N PRO A 535 15.51 27.04 -1.12
CA PRO A 535 16.76 26.29 -1.03
C PRO A 535 17.56 26.41 -2.32
N GLY A 536 18.87 26.63 -2.22
CA GLY A 536 19.76 26.91 -3.35
C GLY A 536 20.10 28.39 -3.56
N ALA A 537 19.31 29.34 -3.03
CA ALA A 537 19.66 30.76 -3.05
C ALA A 537 20.76 31.10 -2.03
N ILE A 538 21.39 32.27 -2.15
CA ILE A 538 22.42 32.73 -1.21
C ILE A 538 21.74 33.31 0.04
N SER A 539 22.15 32.87 1.23
CA SER A 539 21.61 33.38 2.49
C SER A 539 22.07 34.82 2.74
N PRO A 540 21.16 35.78 3.01
CA PRO A 540 21.53 37.16 3.31
C PRO A 540 21.95 37.36 4.78
N VAL A 541 21.59 36.43 5.67
CA VAL A 541 21.79 36.54 7.13
C VAL A 541 22.27 35.21 7.72
N ASP A 542 22.74 35.23 8.96
CA ASP A 542 22.97 34.01 9.71
C ASP A 542 21.68 33.56 10.42
N PHE A 543 21.46 32.25 10.44
CA PHE A 543 20.37 31.64 11.22
C PHE A 543 20.66 30.16 11.48
N THR A 544 19.92 29.59 12.43
CA THR A 544 20.03 28.17 12.76
C THR A 544 18.83 27.43 12.20
N VAL A 545 19.09 26.40 11.41
CA VAL A 545 18.12 25.37 11.03
C VAL A 545 18.04 24.38 12.19
N PRO A 546 16.89 24.23 12.86
CA PRO A 546 16.79 23.36 14.03
C PRO A 546 16.85 21.88 13.62
N LYS A 547 17.31 21.03 14.55
CA LYS A 547 17.13 19.58 14.45
C LYS A 547 15.67 19.21 14.16
N GLY A 548 15.45 18.10 13.46
CA GLY A 548 14.14 17.66 12.98
C GLY A 548 13.70 18.31 11.66
N THR A 549 14.48 19.27 11.13
CA THR A 549 14.20 19.85 9.82
C THR A 549 14.57 18.88 8.70
N VAL A 550 13.71 18.81 7.68
CA VAL A 550 13.95 18.04 6.45
C VAL A 550 14.81 18.85 5.49
N ILE A 551 15.93 18.28 5.06
CA ILE A 551 16.75 18.77 3.95
C ILE A 551 16.33 18.03 2.69
N GLN A 552 15.93 18.78 1.66
CA GLN A 552 15.43 18.20 0.41
C GLN A 552 16.57 17.63 -0.46
N ALA A 553 16.22 16.63 -1.27
CA ALA A 553 17.11 16.05 -2.26
C ALA A 553 17.75 17.10 -3.19
N GLY A 554 19.03 16.91 -3.49
CA GLY A 554 19.83 17.78 -4.35
C GLY A 554 20.53 18.94 -3.63
N ILE A 555 20.23 19.16 -2.35
CA ILE A 555 20.95 20.12 -1.50
C ILE A 555 22.25 19.47 -1.00
N ASN A 556 23.33 20.26 -1.02
CA ASN A 556 24.58 19.91 -0.34
C ASN A 556 24.81 20.89 0.83
N LEU A 557 25.49 20.40 1.87
CA LEU A 557 25.86 21.19 3.03
C LEU A 557 27.35 21.48 3.00
N THR A 558 27.78 22.58 3.62
CA THR A 558 29.19 23.00 3.62
C THR A 558 30.03 22.31 4.69
N ARG A 559 29.40 21.55 5.57
CA ARG A 559 30.04 20.76 6.63
C ARG A 559 29.28 19.44 6.80
N ASP A 560 29.94 18.48 7.45
CA ASP A 560 29.31 17.23 7.86
C ASP A 560 28.20 17.50 8.87
N VAL A 561 27.09 16.76 8.73
CA VAL A 561 25.94 16.85 9.61
C VAL A 561 25.35 15.46 9.85
N THR A 562 24.99 15.19 11.10
CA THR A 562 24.29 13.96 11.48
C THR A 562 22.83 14.02 11.01
N VAL A 563 22.38 12.96 10.37
CA VAL A 563 21.01 12.82 9.84
C VAL A 563 20.37 11.54 10.34
N ALA A 564 19.03 11.47 10.24
CA ALA A 564 18.28 10.30 10.63
C ALA A 564 18.77 9.04 9.87
N PRO A 565 18.83 7.88 10.54
CA PRO A 565 19.27 6.64 9.91
C PRO A 565 18.30 6.19 8.81
N ASN A 566 18.84 5.54 7.79
CA ASN A 566 18.07 4.91 6.71
C ASN A 566 17.80 3.43 6.99
N ALA A 567 16.63 2.96 6.57
CA ALA A 567 16.35 1.54 6.48
C ALA A 567 17.05 0.95 5.24
N THR A 568 17.52 -0.29 5.36
CA THR A 568 18.15 -1.01 4.23
C THR A 568 17.41 -2.32 3.97
N ILE A 569 17.11 -2.59 2.70
CA ILE A 569 16.42 -3.80 2.24
C ILE A 569 17.32 -4.56 1.28
N GLN A 570 17.48 -5.87 1.52
CA GLN A 570 18.22 -6.75 0.63
C GLN A 570 17.37 -7.17 -0.58
N SER A 571 18.00 -7.30 -1.75
CA SER A 571 17.32 -7.69 -3.00
C SER A 571 16.68 -9.08 -2.93
N SER A 572 17.25 -10.02 -2.15
CA SER A 572 16.70 -11.36 -1.94
C SER A 572 15.30 -11.37 -1.32
N LEU A 573 14.88 -10.27 -0.69
CA LEU A 573 13.54 -10.15 -0.15
C LEU A 573 12.46 -10.27 -1.23
N PHE A 574 12.73 -9.83 -2.45
CA PHE A 574 11.78 -9.85 -3.57
C PHE A 574 11.61 -11.23 -4.24
N GLN A 575 12.14 -12.27 -3.59
CA GLN A 575 11.95 -13.69 -3.94
C GLN A 575 11.48 -14.53 -2.74
N SER A 576 10.92 -13.88 -1.72
CA SER A 576 10.40 -14.52 -0.51
C SER A 576 9.04 -15.23 -0.67
N GLY A 577 8.50 -15.29 -1.90
CA GLY A 577 7.28 -16.04 -2.24
C GLY A 577 5.99 -15.22 -2.23
N PHE A 578 6.06 -13.89 -2.14
CA PHE A 578 4.87 -13.03 -2.25
C PHE A 578 4.50 -12.77 -3.71
N SER A 579 3.21 -12.52 -3.93
CA SER A 579 2.67 -12.08 -5.23
C SER A 579 2.71 -10.55 -5.38
N ASN A 580 2.80 -9.82 -4.27
CA ASN A 580 2.84 -8.36 -4.27
C ASN A 580 3.84 -7.86 -3.21
N TYR A 581 4.70 -6.95 -3.61
CA TYR A 581 5.66 -6.25 -2.76
C TYR A 581 5.31 -4.76 -2.72
N ASP A 582 5.06 -4.20 -1.54
CA ASP A 582 4.74 -2.79 -1.31
C ASP A 582 5.73 -2.19 -0.32
N VAL A 583 6.56 -1.25 -0.76
CA VAL A 583 7.62 -0.63 0.04
C VAL A 583 7.41 0.88 0.06
N ASN A 584 7.26 1.47 1.24
CA ASN A 584 7.07 2.91 1.42
C ASN A 584 8.16 3.52 2.31
N GLY A 585 8.98 4.43 1.75
CA GLY A 585 9.96 5.22 2.49
C GLY A 585 9.56 6.69 2.52
N ARG A 586 9.17 7.23 3.68
CA ARG A 586 8.53 8.56 3.75
C ARG A 586 9.38 9.70 3.20
N TYR A 587 10.68 9.69 3.45
CA TYR A 587 11.58 10.74 2.96
C TYR A 587 12.34 10.37 1.69
N GLY A 588 12.06 9.20 1.13
CA GLY A 588 12.54 8.79 -0.18
C GLY A 588 12.88 7.31 -0.25
N LEU A 589 13.15 6.85 -1.46
CA LEU A 589 13.58 5.49 -1.73
C LEU A 589 14.65 5.46 -2.82
N VAL A 590 15.69 4.67 -2.61
CA VAL A 590 16.80 4.49 -3.56
C VAL A 590 16.95 3.03 -3.94
N VAL A 591 17.03 2.73 -5.23
CA VAL A 591 17.59 1.46 -5.72
C VAL A 591 19.03 1.72 -6.11
N ALA A 592 19.97 1.04 -5.43
CA ALA A 592 21.39 1.31 -5.58
C ALA A 592 21.94 0.97 -6.97
N GLU A 593 23.08 1.57 -7.32
CA GLU A 593 23.72 1.44 -8.62
C GLU A 593 24.07 -0.03 -8.93
N GLY A 594 23.78 -0.48 -10.15
CA GLY A 594 24.08 -1.84 -10.61
C GLY A 594 23.28 -2.97 -9.93
N VAL A 595 22.30 -2.66 -9.07
CA VAL A 595 21.50 -3.68 -8.38
C VAL A 595 20.46 -4.29 -9.31
N GLY A 596 20.46 -5.62 -9.41
CA GLY A 596 19.39 -6.39 -10.06
C GLY A 596 18.29 -6.81 -9.09
N LEU A 597 17.06 -6.37 -9.36
CA LEU A 597 15.84 -6.77 -8.66
C LEU A 597 14.96 -7.62 -9.59
N ASP A 598 15.13 -8.93 -9.51
CA ASP A 598 14.24 -9.90 -10.16
C ASP A 598 13.09 -10.24 -9.22
N ILE A 599 11.95 -9.58 -9.45
CA ILE A 599 10.74 -9.74 -8.66
C ILE A 599 10.02 -11.00 -9.12
N ALA A 600 10.01 -12.02 -8.26
CA ALA A 600 9.43 -13.32 -8.59
C ALA A 600 8.67 -13.91 -7.40
N MET A 601 7.76 -14.83 -7.71
CA MET A 601 7.00 -15.57 -6.71
C MET A 601 7.42 -17.05 -6.70
N PRO A 602 8.52 -17.44 -6.01
CA PRO A 602 8.79 -18.84 -5.75
C PRO A 602 7.63 -19.50 -5.01
N ILE A 603 7.28 -20.72 -5.42
CA ILE A 603 6.16 -21.48 -4.88
C ILE A 603 6.63 -22.77 -4.23
N TYR A 604 5.76 -23.41 -3.45
CA TYR A 604 5.99 -24.77 -3.01
C TYR A 604 5.49 -25.77 -4.07
N ARG A 605 6.31 -26.80 -4.32
CA ARG A 605 5.90 -28.01 -5.02
C ARG A 605 5.89 -29.20 -4.09
N LEU A 606 4.98 -30.12 -4.37
CA LEU A 606 4.85 -31.40 -3.69
C LEU A 606 6.05 -32.32 -4.01
N THR A 607 6.48 -33.12 -3.03
CA THR A 607 7.57 -34.10 -3.16
C THR A 607 7.04 -35.53 -3.10
N ASP A 608 7.79 -36.52 -3.63
CA ASP A 608 7.35 -37.93 -3.61
C ASP A 608 7.09 -38.49 -2.20
N ALA A 609 7.67 -37.87 -1.18
CA ALA A 609 7.49 -38.24 0.23
C ALA A 609 6.10 -37.87 0.80
N LEU A 610 5.31 -37.07 0.07
CA LEU A 610 4.02 -36.52 0.54
C LEU A 610 3.06 -37.58 1.09
N PHE A 611 3.02 -38.77 0.49
CA PHE A 611 2.05 -39.82 0.83
C PHE A 611 2.27 -40.42 2.23
N ASN A 612 3.50 -40.36 2.74
CA ASN A 612 3.89 -40.99 4.01
C ASN A 612 3.92 -40.01 5.19
N ILE A 613 3.56 -38.74 4.95
CA ILE A 613 3.61 -37.71 5.97
C ILE A 613 2.21 -37.54 6.57
N ALA A 614 2.10 -37.83 7.87
CA ALA A 614 0.87 -37.65 8.63
C ALA A 614 0.46 -36.16 8.74
N SER A 615 -0.84 -35.92 8.88
CA SER A 615 -1.38 -34.57 9.12
C SER A 615 -0.74 -33.90 10.33
N GLY A 616 -0.47 -32.60 10.25
CA GLY A 616 0.24 -31.83 11.29
C GLY A 616 1.77 -31.97 11.25
N GLY A 617 2.31 -32.85 10.41
CA GLY A 617 3.75 -32.94 10.15
C GLY A 617 4.32 -31.65 9.55
N ASN A 618 5.64 -31.46 9.67
CA ASN A 618 6.30 -30.26 9.14
C ASN A 618 6.13 -30.20 7.60
N PRO A 619 5.53 -29.13 7.04
CA PRO A 619 5.30 -29.01 5.61
C PRO A 619 6.57 -29.15 4.75
N SER A 620 7.74 -28.77 5.27
CA SER A 620 9.02 -28.87 4.55
C SER A 620 9.45 -30.30 4.20
N ARG A 621 8.81 -31.33 4.79
CA ARG A 621 9.03 -32.73 4.41
C ARG A 621 8.22 -33.13 3.18
N ALA A 622 7.05 -32.52 2.98
CA ALA A 622 6.13 -32.79 1.87
C ALA A 622 6.28 -31.80 0.72
N LEU A 623 6.86 -30.63 1.00
CA LEU A 623 6.95 -29.49 0.11
C LEU A 623 8.40 -29.05 -0.04
N SER A 624 8.77 -28.67 -1.26
CA SER A 624 10.06 -28.05 -1.57
C SER A 624 9.84 -26.73 -2.28
N VAL A 625 10.68 -25.73 -1.99
CA VAL A 625 10.64 -24.45 -2.71
C VAL A 625 11.10 -24.68 -4.14
N TRP A 626 10.34 -24.14 -5.08
CA TRP A 626 10.65 -24.22 -6.49
C TRP A 626 10.18 -22.96 -7.21
N THR A 627 11.03 -22.46 -8.07
CA THR A 627 10.73 -21.36 -8.98
C THR A 627 10.59 -21.96 -10.38
N PRO A 628 9.37 -22.20 -10.88
CA PRO A 628 9.17 -22.67 -12.26
C PRO A 628 9.76 -21.66 -13.26
N SER A 629 10.12 -22.12 -14.45
CA SER A 629 10.31 -21.24 -15.60
C SER A 629 9.04 -20.41 -15.81
N GLU A 630 9.20 -19.21 -16.37
CA GLU A 630 8.05 -18.30 -16.58
C GLU A 630 6.94 -18.98 -17.42
N TRP A 631 7.35 -19.82 -18.37
CA TRP A 631 6.48 -20.63 -19.22
C TRP A 631 6.84 -22.11 -19.09
N ALA A 632 5.83 -22.96 -18.89
CA ALA A 632 5.92 -24.41 -18.87
C ALA A 632 5.22 -25.01 -20.09
N GLU A 633 5.89 -25.93 -20.77
CA GLU A 633 5.39 -26.55 -22.01
C GLU A 633 4.61 -27.84 -21.72
N ASP A 634 3.42 -27.96 -22.31
CA ASP A 634 2.70 -29.22 -22.47
C ASP A 634 2.62 -29.58 -23.96
N SER A 635 3.68 -30.26 -24.42
CA SER A 635 3.85 -30.64 -25.84
C SER A 635 2.82 -31.67 -26.33
N ARG A 636 2.08 -32.34 -25.44
CA ARG A 636 1.01 -33.28 -25.82
C ARG A 636 -0.28 -32.55 -26.16
N ASN A 637 -0.55 -31.46 -25.45
CA ASN A 637 -1.75 -30.64 -25.63
C ASN A 637 -1.48 -29.36 -26.43
N SER A 638 -0.26 -29.16 -26.92
CA SER A 638 0.19 -27.94 -27.62
C SER A 638 -0.15 -26.67 -26.83
N SER A 639 0.13 -26.70 -25.52
CA SER A 639 -0.25 -25.66 -24.56
C SER A 639 0.97 -25.10 -23.82
N LEU A 640 0.96 -23.79 -23.57
CA LEU A 640 1.91 -23.10 -22.73
C LEU A 640 1.20 -22.61 -21.47
N ILE A 641 1.74 -22.94 -20.30
CA ILE A 641 1.20 -22.52 -19.01
C ILE A 641 2.17 -21.50 -18.41
N GLN A 642 1.73 -20.26 -18.28
CA GLN A 642 2.49 -19.22 -17.58
C GLN A 642 2.42 -19.47 -16.07
N ARG A 643 3.55 -19.31 -15.38
CA ARG A 643 3.56 -19.28 -13.90
C ARG A 643 2.87 -18.01 -13.39
N GLY A 644 2.44 -18.03 -12.12
CA GLY A 644 2.07 -16.80 -11.43
C GLY A 644 3.30 -15.92 -11.18
N GLY A 645 3.17 -14.62 -11.42
CA GLY A 645 4.22 -13.63 -11.20
C GLY A 645 4.04 -12.81 -9.93
N ALA A 646 4.97 -11.88 -9.71
CA ALA A 646 4.88 -10.90 -8.62
C ALA A 646 4.97 -9.47 -9.14
N SER A 647 4.19 -8.58 -8.54
CA SER A 647 4.22 -7.14 -8.81
C SER A 647 4.92 -6.37 -7.68
N ILE A 648 5.47 -5.19 -7.99
CA ILE A 648 6.15 -4.33 -7.02
C ILE A 648 5.59 -2.91 -7.05
N THR A 649 5.39 -2.34 -5.85
CA THR A 649 5.01 -0.95 -5.63
C THR A 649 6.05 -0.30 -4.71
N LEU A 650 6.69 0.77 -5.20
CA LEU A 650 7.64 1.58 -4.43
C LEU A 650 7.01 2.95 -4.20
N ARG A 651 6.98 3.40 -2.94
CA ARG A 651 6.29 4.61 -2.53
C ARG A 651 7.18 5.52 -1.69
N SER A 652 6.95 6.81 -1.81
CA SER A 652 7.43 7.83 -0.90
C SER A 652 6.28 8.78 -0.59
N ASN A 653 5.39 8.29 0.26
CA ASN A 653 4.17 8.97 0.67
C ASN A 653 4.07 9.04 2.19
N ILE A 654 3.40 10.08 2.67
CA ILE A 654 3.02 10.28 4.06
C ILE A 654 1.50 10.44 4.15
N GLY A 655 0.89 10.17 5.30
CA GLY A 655 -0.57 10.26 5.46
C GLY A 655 -1.26 8.92 5.63
N GLU A 656 -2.55 8.98 6.00
CA GLU A 656 -3.42 7.81 6.12
C GLU A 656 -3.90 7.28 4.76
N ALA A 657 -4.29 6.01 4.70
CA ALA A 657 -4.82 5.41 3.49
C ALA A 657 -6.01 6.22 2.94
N GLY A 658 -5.91 6.65 1.68
CA GLY A 658 -6.92 7.50 1.02
C GLY A 658 -6.70 9.01 1.17
N LEU A 659 -5.84 9.45 2.10
CA LEU A 659 -5.44 10.85 2.31
C LEU A 659 -3.93 11.06 2.15
N THR A 660 -3.23 10.07 1.61
CA THR A 660 -1.77 10.12 1.45
C THR A 660 -1.35 11.25 0.51
N THR A 661 -0.31 11.98 0.89
CA THR A 661 0.38 12.96 0.06
C THR A 661 1.76 12.43 -0.33
N ALA A 662 2.24 12.82 -1.51
CA ALA A 662 3.60 12.53 -1.93
C ALA A 662 4.58 13.36 -1.09
N SER A 663 5.61 12.71 -0.53
CA SER A 663 6.52 13.35 0.43
C SER A 663 7.96 13.47 -0.08
N GLY A 664 8.61 12.37 -0.43
CA GLY A 664 10.01 12.34 -0.87
C GLY A 664 10.19 11.86 -2.32
N PRO A 665 11.44 11.78 -2.82
CA PRO A 665 11.78 11.31 -4.16
C PRO A 665 11.99 9.79 -4.23
N ILE A 666 11.85 9.23 -5.44
CA ILE A 666 12.35 7.89 -5.79
C ILE A 666 13.51 8.02 -6.78
N ASP A 667 14.64 7.38 -6.46
CA ASP A 667 15.88 7.36 -7.25
C ASP A 667 16.24 5.93 -7.67
N ILE A 668 16.13 5.63 -8.96
CA ILE A 668 16.55 4.37 -9.57
C ILE A 668 17.88 4.62 -10.30
N ARG A 669 18.98 4.29 -9.64
CA ARG A 669 20.32 4.64 -10.09
C ARG A 669 20.75 3.89 -11.36
N ALA A 670 21.79 4.40 -12.00
CA ALA A 670 22.34 3.84 -13.23
C ALA A 670 22.69 2.34 -13.09
N GLY A 671 22.41 1.56 -14.13
CA GLY A 671 22.67 0.13 -14.16
C GLY A 671 21.79 -0.71 -13.21
N ALA A 672 20.94 -0.11 -12.38
CA ALA A 672 19.95 -0.85 -11.63
C ALA A 672 18.89 -1.41 -12.58
N THR A 673 18.40 -2.63 -12.32
CA THR A 673 17.36 -3.27 -13.13
C THR A 673 16.22 -3.75 -12.23
N ILE A 674 14.99 -3.38 -12.54
CA ILE A 674 13.78 -3.94 -11.90
C ILE A 674 13.03 -4.73 -12.96
N ARG A 675 12.91 -6.05 -12.76
CA ARG A 675 12.23 -6.95 -13.67
C ARG A 675 11.09 -7.67 -12.95
N VAL A 676 9.91 -7.68 -13.57
CA VAL A 676 8.76 -8.49 -13.16
C VAL A 676 8.41 -9.49 -14.27
N ASP A 677 7.67 -10.54 -13.92
CA ASP A 677 7.14 -11.50 -14.89
C ASP A 677 6.15 -10.84 -15.88
N ALA A 678 5.94 -11.44 -17.05
CA ALA A 678 5.05 -10.88 -18.06
C ALA A 678 3.62 -10.70 -17.52
N GLY A 679 3.02 -9.55 -17.82
CA GLY A 679 1.70 -9.15 -17.33
C GLY A 679 1.67 -8.58 -15.90
N GLN A 680 2.79 -8.57 -15.16
CA GLN A 680 2.89 -7.97 -13.83
C GLN A 680 3.17 -6.46 -13.89
N SER A 681 3.12 -5.78 -12.74
CA SER A 681 3.29 -4.32 -12.67
C SER A 681 4.46 -3.85 -11.81
N ILE A 682 5.04 -2.72 -12.23
CA ILE A 682 5.99 -1.90 -11.48
C ILE A 682 5.32 -0.54 -11.27
N SER A 683 4.99 -0.22 -10.02
CA SER A 683 4.33 1.04 -9.66
C SER A 683 5.24 1.89 -8.77
N LEU A 684 5.55 3.11 -9.20
CA LEU A 684 6.32 4.08 -8.44
C LEU A 684 5.41 5.26 -8.05
N GLN A 685 5.39 5.60 -6.76
CA GLN A 685 4.61 6.73 -6.24
C GLN A 685 5.46 7.66 -5.37
N ALA A 686 5.71 8.89 -5.82
CA ALA A 686 6.59 9.83 -5.13
C ALA A 686 6.34 11.27 -5.56
N ARG A 687 6.97 12.23 -4.88
CA ARG A 687 6.94 13.65 -5.26
C ARG A 687 7.75 13.89 -6.53
N ASP A 688 8.95 13.33 -6.55
CA ASP A 688 9.94 13.43 -7.63
C ASP A 688 10.44 12.02 -8.02
N PHE A 689 10.86 11.85 -9.27
CA PHE A 689 11.42 10.62 -9.79
C PHE A 689 12.72 10.91 -10.53
N THR A 690 13.75 10.10 -10.30
CA THR A 690 14.98 10.05 -11.10
C THR A 690 15.21 8.61 -11.53
N ILE A 691 15.19 8.34 -12.83
CA ILE A 691 15.29 6.98 -13.39
C ILE A 691 16.43 6.94 -14.40
N ASP A 692 17.58 6.43 -13.97
CA ASP A 692 18.77 6.16 -14.80
C ASP A 692 18.98 4.64 -15.04
N GLY A 693 18.16 3.80 -14.40
CA GLY A 693 18.16 2.34 -14.55
C GLY A 693 17.16 1.81 -15.59
N THR A 694 16.97 0.48 -15.59
CA THR A 694 16.04 -0.23 -16.45
C THR A 694 14.85 -0.80 -15.67
N LEU A 695 13.63 -0.51 -16.11
CA LEU A 695 12.40 -1.09 -15.60
C LEU A 695 11.77 -1.98 -16.69
N THR A 696 11.53 -3.25 -16.39
CA THR A 696 11.04 -4.23 -17.38
C THR A 696 9.79 -4.96 -16.86
N ALA A 697 8.66 -4.74 -17.53
CA ALA A 697 7.37 -5.39 -17.23
C ALA A 697 6.68 -5.84 -18.55
N PRO A 698 7.14 -6.94 -19.18
CA PRO A 698 6.72 -7.32 -20.52
C PRO A 698 5.21 -7.53 -20.63
N GLY A 699 4.53 -6.82 -21.53
CA GLY A 699 3.06 -6.88 -21.65
C GLY A 699 2.29 -6.44 -20.40
N GLY A 700 2.99 -5.92 -19.39
CA GLY A 700 2.47 -5.51 -18.09
C GLY A 700 2.32 -3.99 -18.00
N THR A 701 2.55 -3.42 -16.82
CA THR A 701 2.41 -1.97 -16.60
C THR A 701 3.59 -1.39 -15.81
N ILE A 702 4.12 -0.26 -16.28
CA ILE A 702 5.02 0.61 -15.52
C ILE A 702 4.27 1.92 -15.27
N SER A 703 4.06 2.31 -14.01
CA SER A 703 3.36 3.55 -13.67
C SER A 703 4.18 4.45 -12.75
N LEU A 704 4.27 5.74 -13.09
CA LEU A 704 4.91 6.79 -12.30
C LEU A 704 3.84 7.82 -11.93
N THR A 705 3.38 7.84 -10.67
CA THR A 705 2.25 8.68 -10.27
C THR A 705 2.50 9.43 -8.97
N GLN A 706 1.93 10.61 -8.80
CA GLN A 706 1.85 11.25 -7.48
C GLN A 706 0.64 10.72 -6.70
N ALA A 707 0.67 10.81 -5.37
CA ALA A 707 -0.48 10.45 -4.54
C ALA A 707 -1.69 11.35 -4.82
N ALA A 708 -2.91 10.83 -4.63
CA ALA A 708 -4.14 11.52 -5.05
C ALA A 708 -4.36 12.89 -4.37
N ALA A 709 -3.84 13.12 -3.17
CA ALA A 709 -3.92 14.44 -2.52
C ALA A 709 -2.86 15.45 -3.04
N SER A 710 -2.04 15.06 -4.01
CA SER A 710 -0.93 15.87 -4.55
C SER A 710 -1.09 16.25 -6.03
N VAL A 711 -2.19 15.87 -6.67
CA VAL A 711 -2.52 16.17 -8.08
C VAL A 711 -3.45 17.38 -8.17
N ASN A 712 -3.46 18.07 -9.32
CA ASN A 712 -4.31 19.25 -9.58
C ASN A 712 -4.24 20.35 -8.49
N GLN A 713 -3.03 20.67 -8.02
CA GLN A 713 -2.80 21.68 -6.99
C GLN A 713 -3.21 23.10 -7.48
N SER A 714 -4.13 23.75 -6.75
CA SER A 714 -4.66 25.10 -7.06
C SER A 714 -3.83 26.25 -6.48
N THR A 715 -2.82 25.92 -5.67
CA THR A 715 -1.83 26.85 -5.17
C THR A 715 -0.57 26.62 -6.00
N GLY A 716 0.07 27.68 -6.52
CA GLY A 716 1.31 27.63 -7.31
C GLY A 716 2.53 27.13 -6.53
N THR A 717 2.39 25.98 -5.89
CA THR A 717 3.40 25.24 -5.15
C THR A 717 4.46 24.75 -6.12
N ARG A 718 5.71 24.73 -5.65
CA ARG A 718 6.86 24.32 -6.45
C ARG A 718 6.60 22.97 -7.11
N ALA A 719 6.66 22.95 -8.44
CA ALA A 719 6.50 21.73 -9.21
C ALA A 719 7.62 20.72 -8.88
N GLY A 720 7.25 19.45 -8.78
CA GLY A 720 8.20 18.33 -8.74
C GLY A 720 8.84 18.07 -10.11
N LEU A 721 9.63 17.01 -10.19
CA LEU A 721 10.27 16.55 -11.42
C LEU A 721 10.17 15.03 -11.59
N ILE A 722 9.66 14.61 -12.74
CA ILE A 722 9.78 13.24 -13.26
C ILE A 722 10.91 13.24 -14.29
N TRP A 723 12.06 12.67 -13.92
CA TRP A 723 13.25 12.62 -14.76
C TRP A 723 13.56 11.20 -15.22
N ILE A 724 13.51 10.97 -16.54
CA ILE A 724 14.03 9.76 -17.18
C ILE A 724 15.36 10.15 -17.82
N GLY A 725 16.45 9.62 -17.27
CA GLY A 725 17.82 9.93 -17.70
C GLY A 725 18.19 9.35 -19.05
N ASP A 726 19.38 9.72 -19.55
CA ASP A 726 19.88 9.32 -20.87
C ASP A 726 20.09 7.81 -21.04
N ARG A 727 20.20 7.10 -19.91
CA ARG A 727 20.29 5.63 -19.81
C ARG A 727 19.02 4.97 -19.30
N GLY A 728 17.97 5.75 -19.02
CA GLY A 728 16.70 5.26 -18.52
C GLY A 728 15.96 4.43 -19.56
N VAL A 729 15.59 3.20 -19.20
CA VAL A 729 14.81 2.30 -20.06
C VAL A 729 13.54 1.86 -19.34
N LEU A 730 12.39 2.09 -19.95
CA LEU A 730 11.09 1.61 -19.50
C LEU A 730 10.55 0.69 -20.58
N ASP A 731 10.58 -0.62 -20.32
CA ASP A 731 10.28 -1.66 -21.29
C ASP A 731 9.06 -2.47 -20.85
N VAL A 732 7.93 -2.22 -21.54
CA VAL A 732 6.70 -3.03 -21.45
C VAL A 732 6.41 -3.75 -22.77
N ALA A 733 7.38 -3.81 -23.68
CA ALA A 733 7.17 -4.39 -24.99
C ALA A 733 6.83 -5.88 -24.88
N ALA A 734 6.02 -6.34 -25.83
CA ALA A 734 5.56 -7.71 -25.88
C ALA A 734 6.71 -8.70 -26.08
N ARG A 735 6.53 -9.93 -25.60
CA ARG A 735 7.42 -11.06 -25.86
C ARG A 735 6.59 -12.21 -26.43
N ALA A 736 7.04 -12.77 -27.55
CA ALA A 736 6.46 -14.01 -28.08
C ALA A 736 7.17 -15.20 -27.45
N VAL A 737 6.40 -16.20 -27.04
CA VAL A 737 6.92 -17.47 -26.52
C VAL A 737 6.36 -18.58 -27.37
N THR A 738 7.26 -19.38 -27.95
CA THR A 738 6.92 -20.48 -28.86
C THR A 738 7.57 -21.78 -28.43
N ALA A 739 6.87 -22.88 -28.66
CA ALA A 739 7.34 -24.25 -28.42
C ALA A 739 6.93 -25.16 -29.59
N ILE A 740 7.45 -26.38 -29.60
CA ILE A 740 7.18 -27.39 -30.64
C ILE A 740 6.45 -28.58 -30.02
N ASP A 741 5.33 -28.98 -30.62
CA ASP A 741 4.51 -30.08 -30.11
C ASP A 741 5.04 -31.46 -30.54
N ALA A 742 4.42 -32.52 -30.02
CA ALA A 742 4.79 -33.89 -30.34
C ALA A 742 4.62 -34.27 -31.83
N ARG A 743 3.93 -33.44 -32.63
CA ARG A 743 3.71 -33.60 -34.08
C ARG A 743 4.66 -32.72 -34.90
N GLY A 744 5.57 -31.98 -34.26
CA GLY A 744 6.49 -31.05 -34.92
C GLY A 744 5.87 -29.70 -35.27
N GLN A 745 4.70 -29.37 -34.72
CA GLN A 745 3.99 -28.12 -34.99
C GLN A 745 4.40 -27.04 -33.99
N THR A 746 4.59 -25.82 -34.46
CA THR A 746 4.94 -24.66 -33.63
C THR A 746 3.68 -24.07 -33.02
N TYR A 747 3.64 -23.96 -31.69
CA TYR A 747 2.56 -23.30 -30.96
C TYR A 747 3.14 -22.26 -30.00
N GLY A 748 2.33 -21.32 -29.54
CA GLY A 748 2.85 -20.24 -28.72
C GLY A 748 1.84 -19.20 -28.30
N VAL A 749 2.32 -18.25 -27.52
CA VAL A 749 1.58 -17.07 -27.07
C VAL A 749 2.28 -15.82 -27.61
N VAL A 750 1.51 -14.96 -28.27
CA VAL A 750 1.97 -13.66 -28.78
C VAL A 750 1.18 -12.58 -28.04
N GLY A 751 1.74 -12.09 -26.93
CA GLY A 751 1.10 -11.05 -26.10
C GLY A 751 1.13 -9.68 -26.77
N ASN A 752 0.24 -8.77 -26.36
CA ASN A 752 0.29 -7.36 -26.78
C ASN A 752 1.35 -6.58 -26.02
N GLY A 753 1.73 -5.41 -26.53
CA GLY A 753 2.53 -4.44 -25.77
C GLY A 753 1.78 -3.97 -24.52
N GLY A 754 2.52 -3.70 -23.45
CA GLY A 754 1.99 -3.26 -22.16
C GLY A 754 1.72 -1.74 -22.10
N SER A 755 1.68 -1.20 -20.88
CA SER A 755 1.40 0.24 -20.65
C SER A 755 2.50 0.94 -19.85
N ILE A 756 2.95 2.10 -20.33
CA ILE A 756 3.80 3.04 -19.59
C ILE A 756 2.95 4.25 -19.23
N LEU A 757 2.73 4.50 -17.94
CA LEU A 757 1.80 5.51 -17.43
C LEU A 757 2.54 6.55 -16.59
N ILE A 758 2.98 7.63 -17.22
CA ILE A 758 3.67 8.75 -16.55
C ILE A 758 2.65 9.84 -16.20
N GLY A 759 2.46 10.09 -14.92
CA GLY A 759 1.46 11.03 -14.40
C GLY A 759 0.06 10.45 -14.26
N GLY A 760 -0.14 9.15 -14.55
CA GLY A 760 -1.42 8.44 -14.38
C GLY A 760 -1.97 7.85 -15.67
N ALA A 761 -3.13 7.19 -15.57
CA ALA A 761 -3.84 6.63 -16.72
C ALA A 761 -4.54 7.73 -17.55
N MET A 762 -4.96 7.37 -18.76
CA MET A 762 -5.75 8.23 -19.63
C MET A 762 -7.17 8.40 -19.06
N ASP A 763 -7.56 9.64 -18.80
CA ASP A 763 -8.78 9.99 -18.04
C ASP A 763 -9.65 11.11 -18.66
N TRP A 764 -9.23 11.68 -19.80
CA TRP A 764 -9.88 12.85 -20.40
C TRP A 764 -10.84 12.54 -21.56
N GLU A 765 -10.91 11.31 -22.06
CA GLU A 765 -11.72 10.97 -23.25
C GLU A 765 -13.21 11.31 -23.09
N ALA A 766 -13.75 11.19 -21.87
CA ALA A 766 -15.15 11.47 -21.59
C ALA A 766 -15.40 12.91 -21.09
N THR A 767 -14.43 13.51 -20.40
CA THR A 767 -14.59 14.78 -19.67
C THR A 767 -13.95 15.96 -20.37
N GLY A 768 -12.96 15.73 -21.24
CA GLY A 768 -12.06 16.76 -21.75
C GLY A 768 -11.06 17.30 -20.71
N GLU A 769 -11.05 16.75 -19.50
CA GLU A 769 -10.23 17.19 -18.37
C GLU A 769 -9.33 16.04 -17.90
N SER A 770 -8.06 16.33 -17.59
CA SER A 770 -7.13 15.33 -17.08
C SER A 770 -6.68 15.62 -15.64
N VAL A 771 -6.55 14.58 -14.81
CA VAL A 771 -5.90 14.67 -13.51
C VAL A 771 -4.39 14.59 -13.71
N THR A 772 -3.67 15.67 -13.42
CA THR A 772 -2.24 15.77 -13.71
C THR A 772 -1.38 15.95 -12.45
N PRO A 773 -0.16 15.38 -12.44
CA PRO A 773 0.77 15.61 -11.34
C PRO A 773 1.30 17.05 -11.37
N ASN A 774 1.54 17.63 -10.19
CA ASN A 774 2.26 18.90 -10.06
C ASN A 774 3.76 18.68 -10.24
N ALA A 775 4.18 18.35 -11.46
CA ALA A 775 5.58 18.09 -11.81
C ALA A 775 5.87 18.39 -13.28
N PHE A 776 7.12 18.73 -13.59
CA PHE A 776 7.66 18.65 -14.95
C PHE A 776 7.93 17.18 -15.31
N VAL A 777 7.74 16.81 -16.58
CA VAL A 777 8.22 15.53 -17.12
C VAL A 777 9.35 15.80 -18.08
N VAL A 778 10.51 15.18 -17.83
CA VAL A 778 11.70 15.26 -18.66
C VAL A 778 12.15 13.86 -19.04
N ILE A 779 12.16 13.58 -20.33
CA ILE A 779 12.69 12.36 -20.94
C ILE A 779 13.91 12.77 -21.76
N ARG A 780 15.09 12.38 -21.30
CA ARG A 780 16.37 12.81 -21.88
C ARG A 780 16.67 12.15 -23.23
N PRO A 781 17.50 12.78 -24.07
CA PRO A 781 18.09 12.10 -25.23
C PRO A 781 18.78 10.81 -24.79
N GLY A 782 18.51 9.70 -25.49
CA GLY A 782 19.03 8.37 -25.15
C GLY A 782 18.08 7.49 -24.34
N ALA A 783 17.12 8.09 -23.62
CA ALA A 783 16.09 7.32 -22.91
C ALA A 783 15.21 6.52 -23.90
N LEU A 784 14.75 5.34 -23.48
CA LEU A 784 13.86 4.48 -24.25
C LEU A 784 12.62 4.11 -23.45
N LEU A 785 11.45 4.46 -23.98
CA LEU A 785 10.15 3.97 -23.51
C LEU A 785 9.59 3.05 -24.61
N ASP A 786 9.61 1.74 -24.40
CA ASP A 786 9.16 0.75 -25.39
C ASP A 786 7.91 0.00 -24.93
N ALA A 787 6.83 0.15 -25.68
CA ALA A 787 5.57 -0.55 -25.54
C ALA A 787 5.21 -1.30 -26.84
N SER A 788 6.18 -1.69 -27.66
CA SER A 788 5.92 -2.34 -28.95
C SER A 788 5.27 -3.73 -28.81
N GLY A 789 4.48 -4.11 -29.81
CA GLY A 789 4.00 -5.47 -30.02
C GLY A 789 5.11 -6.40 -30.52
N THR A 790 4.79 -7.67 -30.72
CA THR A 790 5.70 -8.72 -31.16
C THR A 790 5.03 -9.62 -32.21
N SER A 791 5.77 -10.51 -32.85
CA SER A 791 5.19 -11.54 -33.72
C SER A 791 5.89 -12.88 -33.58
N ALA A 792 5.19 -13.94 -33.97
CA ALA A 792 5.73 -15.28 -34.12
C ALA A 792 4.98 -16.04 -35.23
N VAL A 793 5.62 -17.04 -35.82
CA VAL A 793 4.99 -17.95 -36.78
C VAL A 793 4.48 -19.17 -36.02
N LEU A 794 3.16 -19.40 -36.07
CA LEU A 794 2.48 -20.49 -35.36
C LEU A 794 1.72 -21.38 -36.34
N ASP A 795 1.69 -22.68 -36.08
CA ASP A 795 0.88 -23.65 -36.82
C ASP A 795 -0.53 -23.69 -36.21
N ILE A 796 -1.50 -23.05 -36.87
CA ILE A 796 -2.88 -22.91 -36.36
C ILE A 796 -3.83 -23.95 -37.00
N PRO A 797 -4.52 -24.80 -36.22
CA PRO A 797 -5.48 -25.76 -36.77
C PRO A 797 -6.65 -25.05 -37.44
N ARG A 798 -6.92 -25.36 -38.71
CA ARG A 798 -8.11 -24.83 -39.41
C ARG A 798 -9.38 -25.61 -38.99
N SER A 799 -10.47 -24.88 -38.77
CA SER A 799 -11.82 -25.45 -38.61
C SER A 799 -12.40 -25.82 -39.99
N GLY A 800 -12.71 -27.12 -40.22
CA GLY A 800 -13.30 -27.63 -41.48
C GLY A 800 -13.02 -29.12 -41.77
N LEU A 801 -13.66 -29.69 -42.80
CA LEU A 801 -13.57 -31.12 -43.20
C LEU A 801 -12.18 -31.55 -43.75
N GLN A 802 -11.24 -30.62 -43.97
CA GLN A 802 -9.87 -30.92 -44.40
C GLN A 802 -8.90 -30.85 -43.20
N LYS A 803 -8.76 -31.97 -42.47
CA LYS A 803 -7.89 -32.13 -41.29
C LYS A 803 -6.42 -32.48 -41.60
N THR A 804 -5.93 -32.27 -42.81
CA THR A 804 -4.65 -32.86 -43.25
C THR A 804 -3.44 -31.92 -43.21
N SER A 805 -3.59 -30.62 -42.92
CA SER A 805 -2.45 -29.71 -42.76
C SER A 805 -2.73 -28.56 -41.79
N THR A 806 -1.78 -28.29 -40.90
CA THR A 806 -1.73 -27.11 -40.02
C THR A 806 -0.69 -26.16 -40.61
N PRO A 807 -1.06 -25.20 -41.47
CA PRO A 807 -0.08 -24.34 -42.11
C PRO A 807 0.48 -23.29 -41.14
N PRO A 808 1.75 -22.87 -41.32
CA PRO A 808 2.34 -21.79 -40.54
C PRO A 808 1.63 -20.47 -40.85
N PHE A 809 1.32 -19.73 -39.80
CA PHE A 809 0.65 -18.44 -39.85
C PHE A 809 1.42 -17.41 -39.01
N ALA A 810 1.76 -16.27 -39.60
CA ALA A 810 2.39 -15.18 -38.89
C ALA A 810 1.35 -14.48 -37.99
N VAL A 811 1.48 -14.68 -36.68
CA VAL A 811 0.67 -13.99 -35.67
C VAL A 811 1.45 -12.78 -35.17
N ALA A 812 0.88 -11.60 -35.34
CA ALA A 812 1.41 -10.35 -34.83
C ALA A 812 0.47 -9.78 -33.75
N SER A 813 1.03 -9.13 -32.74
CA SER A 813 0.28 -8.46 -31.68
C SER A 813 0.33 -6.95 -31.79
N ASN A 814 -0.62 -6.31 -31.13
CA ASN A 814 -0.75 -4.86 -31.13
C ASN A 814 0.36 -4.21 -30.30
N GLY A 815 0.71 -2.98 -30.69
CA GLY A 815 1.45 -2.08 -29.81
C GLY A 815 0.63 -1.72 -28.56
N GLY A 816 1.35 -1.37 -27.51
CA GLY A 816 0.82 -0.98 -26.21
C GLY A 816 0.54 0.52 -26.10
N THR A 817 0.51 1.03 -24.87
CA THR A 817 0.16 2.44 -24.59
C THR A 817 1.28 3.17 -23.85
N ILE A 818 1.58 4.39 -24.25
CA ILE A 818 2.45 5.32 -23.52
C ILE A 818 1.62 6.57 -23.19
N VAL A 819 1.41 6.84 -21.92
CA VAL A 819 0.72 8.03 -21.41
C VAL A 819 1.74 8.93 -20.72
N VAL A 820 1.73 10.23 -21.04
CA VAL A 820 2.56 11.24 -20.35
C VAL A 820 1.71 12.46 -20.00
N LYS A 821 1.63 12.76 -18.70
CA LYS A 821 0.80 13.86 -18.16
C LYS A 821 1.60 14.78 -17.26
N SER A 822 1.35 16.09 -17.35
CA SER A 822 1.97 17.11 -16.49
C SER A 822 1.06 18.33 -16.35
N SER A 823 1.15 19.06 -15.24
CA SER A 823 0.54 20.39 -15.10
C SER A 823 1.47 21.57 -15.41
N ASN A 824 2.76 21.29 -15.63
CA ASN A 824 3.81 22.31 -15.73
C ASN A 824 4.52 22.31 -17.08
N GLY A 825 4.98 21.14 -17.56
CA GLY A 825 5.68 21.06 -18.84
C GLY A 825 6.17 19.66 -19.19
N LEU A 826 6.25 19.38 -20.49
CA LEU A 826 6.70 18.13 -21.07
C LEU A 826 7.92 18.37 -21.95
N TYR A 827 9.02 17.69 -21.65
CA TYR A 827 10.24 17.67 -22.48
C TYR A 827 10.52 16.23 -22.88
N LEU A 828 10.22 15.88 -24.13
CA LEU A 828 10.16 14.50 -24.61
C LEU A 828 11.27 14.25 -25.64
N ASP A 829 12.53 14.32 -25.21
CA ASP A 829 13.70 14.24 -26.11
C ASP A 829 14.22 12.79 -26.30
N GLY A 830 13.64 11.82 -25.60
CA GLY A 830 13.95 10.39 -25.74
C GLY A 830 13.17 9.68 -26.84
N THR A 831 13.38 8.36 -26.95
CA THR A 831 12.64 7.51 -27.90
C THR A 831 11.40 6.93 -27.24
N LEU A 832 10.22 7.27 -27.76
CA LEU A 832 8.94 6.68 -27.37
C LEU A 832 8.47 5.76 -28.48
N ARG A 833 8.40 4.45 -28.22
CA ARG A 833 8.11 3.42 -29.23
C ARG A 833 6.91 2.57 -28.82
N ALA A 834 5.87 2.56 -29.63
CA ALA A 834 4.72 1.68 -29.45
C ALA A 834 4.33 1.05 -30.81
N ALA A 835 5.27 0.33 -31.43
CA ALA A 835 5.07 -0.20 -32.78
C ALA A 835 4.15 -1.44 -32.77
N ALA A 836 3.47 -1.70 -33.90
CA ALA A 836 2.81 -2.98 -34.13
C ALA A 836 3.85 -4.12 -34.22
N GLY A 837 3.49 -5.32 -33.79
CA GLY A 837 4.37 -6.49 -33.84
C GLY A 837 4.61 -7.07 -35.24
N GLY A 838 3.82 -6.64 -36.23
CA GLY A 838 3.88 -7.11 -37.62
C GLY A 838 2.71 -6.60 -38.46
N ALA A 839 2.64 -7.04 -39.71
CA ALA A 839 1.56 -6.65 -40.62
C ALA A 839 0.17 -7.06 -40.07
N ASN A 840 -0.83 -6.20 -40.28
CA ASN A 840 -2.22 -6.36 -39.81
C ASN A 840 -2.45 -6.27 -38.30
N ALA A 841 -1.40 -6.06 -37.48
CA ALA A 841 -1.57 -5.66 -36.09
C ALA A 841 -1.69 -4.14 -35.97
N ALA A 842 -2.45 -3.65 -34.98
CA ALA A 842 -2.56 -2.23 -34.72
C ALA A 842 -1.25 -1.68 -34.12
N GLY A 843 -0.90 -0.45 -34.50
CA GLY A 843 0.08 0.33 -33.74
C GLY A 843 -0.42 0.61 -32.32
N GLY A 844 0.49 1.01 -31.45
CA GLY A 844 0.16 1.42 -30.09
C GLY A 844 -0.30 2.88 -29.99
N THR A 845 -0.65 3.28 -28.78
CA THR A 845 -1.19 4.60 -28.45
C THR A 845 -0.12 5.45 -27.76
N LEU A 846 0.10 6.67 -28.24
CA LEU A 846 0.80 7.73 -27.50
C LEU A 846 -0.22 8.78 -27.08
N ALA A 847 -0.39 8.97 -25.78
CA ALA A 847 -1.38 9.85 -25.18
C ALA A 847 -0.68 10.91 -24.32
N LEU A 848 -0.87 12.19 -24.65
CA LEU A 848 -0.17 13.31 -24.03
C LEU A 848 -1.18 14.30 -23.45
N ALA A 849 -1.00 14.71 -22.20
CA ALA A 849 -1.85 15.68 -21.53
C ALA A 849 -1.02 16.76 -20.82
N LEU A 850 -1.33 18.02 -21.10
CA LEU A 850 -0.73 19.18 -20.46
C LEU A 850 -1.86 20.07 -19.95
N GLU A 851 -2.20 19.92 -18.66
CA GLU A 851 -3.35 20.56 -18.05
C GLU A 851 -2.93 21.80 -17.25
N ALA A 852 -3.74 22.86 -17.24
CA ALA A 852 -3.51 24.02 -16.38
C ALA A 852 -4.51 23.99 -15.21
N PRO A 853 -4.06 23.71 -13.97
CA PRO A 853 -4.93 23.78 -12.80
C PRO A 853 -5.54 25.18 -12.63
N LEU A 854 -6.70 25.24 -11.97
CA LEU A 854 -7.30 26.51 -11.55
C LEU A 854 -6.47 27.13 -10.42
N TYR A 855 -5.57 28.06 -10.77
CA TYR A 855 -4.72 28.75 -9.81
C TYR A 855 -5.43 29.90 -9.11
N LEU A 856 -5.30 29.96 -7.78
CA LEU A 856 -5.77 31.10 -7.00
C LEU A 856 -4.81 32.30 -7.16
N THR A 857 -5.22 33.32 -7.91
CA THR A 857 -4.39 34.48 -8.27
C THR A 857 -4.06 35.41 -7.10
N SER A 858 -4.73 35.26 -5.96
CA SER A 858 -4.40 35.99 -4.74
C SER A 858 -3.10 35.51 -4.08
N VAL A 859 -2.68 34.28 -4.35
CA VAL A 859 -1.48 33.64 -3.76
C VAL A 859 -0.51 33.09 -4.80
N THR A 860 -0.89 33.10 -6.08
CA THR A 860 -0.09 32.57 -7.19
C THR A 860 0.28 33.68 -8.16
N SER A 861 1.56 33.78 -8.51
CA SER A 861 2.08 34.73 -9.51
C SER A 861 3.31 34.15 -10.20
N GLY A 862 3.78 34.78 -11.28
CA GLY A 862 4.97 34.34 -12.01
C GLY A 862 4.65 33.39 -13.15
N ASP A 863 5.63 32.57 -13.53
CA ASP A 863 5.58 31.85 -14.80
C ASP A 863 4.64 30.64 -14.80
N VAL A 864 4.28 30.13 -13.62
CA VAL A 864 3.24 29.09 -13.46
C VAL A 864 1.88 29.49 -14.06
N LEU A 865 1.61 30.80 -14.22
CA LEU A 865 0.40 31.35 -14.86
C LEU A 865 0.53 31.51 -16.39
N ARG A 866 1.69 31.22 -17.00
CA ARG A 866 1.84 31.28 -18.45
C ARG A 866 0.94 30.24 -19.12
N HIS A 867 0.46 30.59 -20.32
CA HIS A 867 -0.26 29.63 -21.14
C HIS A 867 0.68 28.50 -21.56
N ARG A 868 0.17 27.28 -21.52
CA ARG A 868 0.88 26.10 -21.99
C ARG A 868 0.58 25.91 -23.47
N GLU A 869 1.61 25.65 -24.27
CA GLU A 869 1.50 25.43 -25.70
C GLU A 869 1.99 24.02 -26.05
N PHE A 870 1.28 23.36 -26.96
CA PHE A 870 1.66 22.06 -27.50
C PHE A 870 2.03 22.24 -28.98
N VAL A 871 3.31 22.08 -29.31
CA VAL A 871 3.81 22.25 -30.68
C VAL A 871 4.07 20.87 -31.30
N ILE A 872 3.37 20.55 -32.38
CA ILE A 872 3.58 19.32 -33.16
C ILE A 872 4.27 19.69 -34.46
N GLY A 873 5.48 19.16 -34.67
CA GLY A 873 6.28 19.39 -35.87
C GLY A 873 6.83 18.10 -36.46
N ASN A 874 7.26 18.15 -37.72
CA ASN A 874 7.88 17.01 -38.41
C ASN A 874 9.29 16.68 -37.91
N VAL A 875 9.93 17.63 -37.24
CA VAL A 875 11.27 17.51 -36.65
C VAL A 875 11.19 18.00 -35.22
N GLN A 876 11.82 17.27 -34.30
CA GLN A 876 11.98 17.70 -32.91
C GLN A 876 12.70 19.06 -32.89
N GLY A 877 12.05 20.08 -32.32
CA GLY A 877 12.66 21.40 -32.16
C GLY A 877 13.76 21.42 -31.10
N ASP A 878 14.47 22.54 -31.00
CA ASP A 878 15.48 22.72 -29.97
C ASP A 878 14.85 22.67 -28.56
N SER A 879 15.35 21.76 -27.71
CA SER A 879 14.95 21.66 -26.31
C SER A 879 15.94 22.42 -25.42
N VAL A 880 15.42 23.38 -24.64
CA VAL A 880 16.22 24.22 -23.72
C VAL A 880 16.96 23.43 -22.65
N ILE A 881 16.57 22.17 -22.42
CA ILE A 881 17.20 21.28 -21.44
C ILE A 881 17.98 20.12 -22.08
N ALA A 882 17.90 19.91 -23.40
CA ALA A 882 18.58 18.79 -24.07
C ALA A 882 20.11 18.85 -23.93
N SER A 883 20.68 20.06 -23.90
CA SER A 883 22.12 20.29 -23.73
C SER A 883 22.58 20.30 -22.26
N ALA A 884 21.67 20.17 -21.29
CA ALA A 884 22.03 20.24 -19.88
C ALA A 884 22.88 19.04 -19.46
N GLY A 885 24.12 19.27 -19.02
CA GLY A 885 25.05 18.22 -18.59
C GLY A 885 24.73 17.62 -17.21
N SER A 886 23.75 18.16 -16.49
CA SER A 886 23.32 17.65 -15.18
C SER A 886 21.86 17.95 -14.88
N LEU A 887 21.27 17.18 -13.96
CA LEU A 887 19.92 17.41 -13.42
C LEU A 887 19.77 18.83 -12.85
N ALA A 888 20.79 19.34 -12.17
CA ALA A 888 20.78 20.68 -11.59
C ALA A 888 20.73 21.78 -12.67
N GLN A 889 21.52 21.64 -13.74
CA GLN A 889 21.49 22.57 -14.88
C GLN A 889 20.15 22.52 -15.60
N ALA A 890 19.59 21.31 -15.80
CA ALA A 890 18.28 21.16 -16.42
C ALA A 890 17.18 21.81 -15.58
N LYS A 891 17.18 21.58 -14.25
CA LYS A 891 16.24 22.23 -13.32
C LYS A 891 16.32 23.75 -13.36
N ALA A 892 17.50 24.33 -13.53
CA ALA A 892 17.67 25.78 -13.66
C ALA A 892 17.11 26.34 -14.98
N GLY A 893 17.02 25.52 -16.03
CA GLY A 893 16.39 25.87 -17.30
C GLY A 893 14.88 25.65 -17.35
N LEU A 894 14.29 25.02 -16.34
CA LEU A 894 12.84 24.87 -16.23
C LEU A 894 12.23 26.21 -15.81
N VAL A 895 11.19 26.62 -16.52
CA VAL A 895 10.45 27.85 -16.24
C VAL A 895 9.59 27.64 -14.99
N THR A 896 10.03 28.13 -13.82
CA THR A 896 9.38 27.90 -12.51
C THR A 896 8.36 28.94 -12.12
#